data_AF-A0A7C5GS66-F1
#
_entry.id   AF-A0A7C5GS66-F1
#
_cell.length_a   1.000
_cell.length_b   1.000
_cell.length_c   1.000
_cell.angle_alpha   90.00
_cell.angle_beta   90.00
_cell.angle_gamma   90.00
#
_symmetry.space_group_name_H-M   'P 1'
#
loop_
_entity.id
_entity.type
_entity.pdbx_description
1 polymer ?
#
loop_
_entity_poly.entity_id
_entity_poly.type
_entity_poly.pdbx_seq_one_letter_code
_entity_poly.pdbx_strand_id
1 'polypeptide(L)'
;MPSRVRDHARAPRWAAAIALITLSVAQMPSLASSLDEMIPHPAIPLLDEEGNHVLDSGRPYSTRMSCGTRGCHDYDAITRAYHFETGRDEARDDFGADSGLGMLVSPGYFGGYNCMGGDTPDFLARKENASEEEFGDKGTPGLVMRCEGCHSGGGWMERDRNGRRYDEVDPESVAHLDGDYFYRTTDENGEEIITQWDWQQSGVVENDCMVCHVKFSAMKTHDPDLPADEDPYDLSDDLRRHALIDEGLFRWANTATLEFLNLNMNGDGSLRDDTQLVRFERDDLDGDGVIGVEELVRNEDGTPVIAWNEAAFDADRKAVIPMVRYPDNDACMECHRTSNSRRGFYGFGEDAAATYDEEGMLEEDYKDDVHYGRTWTEANGESRPIENCNTCHARNYFDPAYANVDLDADHNFPKGNSDMNLHDDRDYSPPSRTCRYCHDEAENPAIPSGQEDMLSAHVQRWRADQSFFGYTEESITGITRTHLDVISCEACHITNKKDRRGDEIQIMYRYARSSDGALRIRPYNPRARAFWRDRTSGRILYKVERNAVFEQRTDENGEDYGAIIHPETGQELGRVSFRISHGSPRYGNPEDYETMLALKEAYDALMRQKGYADADVVMVVSEISHYVISHNTRPAVEALQCEQCHERKENGSISALVSANGVLGEGNVRNVYTLPDPRLVEEGIVELDYPYMSVDEAGEVIENVDDILYYSALNPSLSRLNAEIAGITSGGMVGEPKEEALERVGLSVEDTALLMEKLQGSEVFLFKPAKGDPAVRASSLLAEQTPQSEATLPDYLFLIGLEEALIGRAMEQTRLQVEQVFRIEARDRSASPVTDFPGMPLYVTLPWQGSDLSALAITSSSDGGETWTTLDADQIVAAQPASGGDPGYVLFTTTHLSDFAVATGTTGTAEETTESGGGGGASGLLTLLLLPLLLAGRRRGRG
;
A
#
# COMPACT_ATOMS: atom_id res chain seq x y z
N MET A 1 -49.90 38.57 43.74
CA MET A 1 -49.47 39.30 44.95
C MET A 1 -48.25 38.59 45.51
N PRO A 2 -47.31 39.27 46.18
CA PRO A 2 -46.78 40.65 46.04
C PRO A 2 -45.24 40.62 45.76
N SER A 3 -44.47 41.67 45.46
CA SER A 3 -44.73 43.06 45.04
C SER A 3 -43.43 43.81 44.69
N ARG A 4 -43.45 44.61 43.61
CA ARG A 4 -42.97 46.02 43.46
C ARG A 4 -41.52 46.45 43.81
N VAL A 5 -41.10 47.51 43.08
CA VAL A 5 -40.20 48.67 43.40
C VAL A 5 -38.97 48.72 42.47
N ARG A 6 -38.68 49.81 41.70
CA ARG A 6 -39.36 51.11 41.48
C ARG A 6 -38.91 51.73 40.13
N ASP A 7 -39.69 52.68 39.60
CA ASP A 7 -39.20 53.66 38.61
C ASP A 7 -38.20 54.66 39.20
N HIS A 8 -37.36 55.26 38.35
CA HIS A 8 -37.24 56.73 38.27
C HIS A 8 -36.71 57.19 36.91
N ALA A 9 -37.28 58.28 36.39
CA ALA A 9 -36.92 58.88 35.10
C ALA A 9 -36.37 60.31 35.28
N ARG A 10 -35.46 60.74 34.38
CA ARG A 10 -35.49 62.01 33.60
C ARG A 10 -34.08 62.56 33.26
N ALA A 11 -33.75 62.53 31.95
CA ALA A 11 -33.27 63.64 31.10
C ALA A 11 -32.05 64.52 31.52
N PRO A 12 -31.49 65.32 30.59
CA PRO A 12 -31.12 65.05 29.18
C PRO A 12 -29.59 65.31 28.98
N ARG A 13 -29.06 65.21 27.74
CA ARG A 13 -28.38 66.34 27.04
C ARG A 13 -27.53 65.92 25.79
N TRP A 14 -27.85 66.59 24.69
CA TRP A 14 -26.95 67.13 23.64
C TRP A 14 -26.28 66.16 22.65
N ALA A 15 -26.34 66.55 21.38
CA ALA A 15 -25.90 65.78 20.23
C ALA A 15 -24.37 65.87 20.02
N ALA A 16 -23.79 64.74 19.65
CA ALA A 16 -22.60 64.68 18.81
C ALA A 16 -22.87 63.64 17.72
N ALA A 17 -23.16 64.10 16.50
CA ALA A 17 -23.34 63.21 15.36
C ALA A 17 -21.96 62.77 14.85
N ILE A 18 -21.50 61.62 15.31
CA ILE A 18 -20.43 60.87 14.63
C ILE A 18 -21.13 59.94 13.66
N ALA A 19 -21.02 60.23 12.37
CA ALA A 19 -21.39 59.29 11.33
C ALA A 19 -20.35 58.16 11.32
N LEU A 20 -20.58 57.10 12.11
CA LEU A 20 -19.99 55.82 11.78
C LEU A 20 -20.60 55.39 10.45
N ILE A 21 -19.80 55.44 9.40
CA ILE A 21 -19.98 54.56 8.26
C ILE A 21 -19.72 53.16 8.82
N THR A 22 -20.76 52.51 9.31
CA THR A 22 -20.78 51.05 9.40
C THR A 22 -20.67 50.58 7.96
N LEU A 23 -19.45 50.28 7.53
CA LEU A 23 -19.24 49.41 6.40
C LEU A 23 -19.81 48.08 6.84
N SER A 24 -21.09 47.86 6.52
CA SER A 24 -21.66 46.54 6.50
C SER A 24 -20.91 45.78 5.42
N VAL A 25 -19.77 45.21 5.80
CA VAL A 25 -19.25 44.04 5.12
C VAL A 25 -20.38 43.05 5.25
N ALA A 26 -21.18 42.93 4.18
CA ALA A 26 -21.97 41.75 4.01
C ALA A 26 -20.97 40.61 4.11
N GLN A 27 -21.12 39.78 5.14
CA GLN A 27 -20.68 38.42 5.03
C GLN A 27 -21.49 37.90 3.84
N MET A 28 -20.90 37.97 2.64
CA MET A 28 -21.22 36.99 1.64
C MET A 28 -21.04 35.65 2.36
N PRO A 29 -21.96 34.68 2.20
CA PRO A 29 -21.61 33.32 2.56
C PRO A 29 -20.26 33.06 1.89
N SER A 30 -19.33 32.45 2.63
CA SER A 30 -18.13 31.91 2.00
C SER A 30 -18.59 31.13 0.77
N LEU A 31 -17.83 31.24 -0.31
CA LEU A 31 -17.86 30.20 -1.32
C LEU A 31 -17.33 28.94 -0.63
N ALA A 32 -18.24 28.25 0.08
CA ALA A 32 -18.09 26.85 0.38
C ALA A 32 -17.86 26.16 -0.97
N SER A 33 -16.96 25.19 -0.97
CA SER A 33 -16.29 24.71 -2.16
C SER A 33 -17.29 24.19 -3.20
N SER A 34 -17.56 24.98 -4.25
CA SER A 34 -18.47 24.62 -5.35
C SER A 34 -17.91 23.51 -6.26
N LEU A 35 -16.86 22.81 -5.80
CA LEU A 35 -16.23 21.66 -6.44
C LEU A 35 -16.47 20.36 -5.67
N ASP A 36 -16.89 20.49 -4.39
CA ASP A 36 -17.29 19.38 -3.51
C ASP A 36 -18.83 19.28 -3.42
N GLU A 37 -19.55 20.20 -4.08
CA GLU A 37 -20.96 20.09 -4.38
C GLU A 37 -21.17 19.18 -5.61
N MET A 38 -22.26 18.40 -5.61
CA MET A 38 -22.64 17.62 -6.79
C MET A 38 -22.98 18.56 -7.95
N ILE A 39 -22.47 18.24 -9.14
CA ILE A 39 -22.77 18.93 -10.40
C ILE A 39 -23.40 17.94 -11.41
N PRO A 40 -24.27 18.40 -12.32
CA PRO A 40 -24.84 17.54 -13.34
C PRO A 40 -23.75 17.15 -14.34
N HIS A 41 -23.41 15.86 -14.40
CA HIS A 41 -22.58 15.34 -15.47
C HIS A 41 -23.24 15.61 -16.85
N PRO A 42 -22.47 15.90 -17.91
CA PRO A 42 -23.01 15.98 -19.26
C PRO A 42 -23.89 14.76 -19.61
N ALA A 43 -25.00 14.98 -20.32
CA ALA A 43 -25.91 13.89 -20.64
C ALA A 43 -25.25 12.83 -21.55
N ILE A 44 -25.14 11.59 -21.06
CA ILE A 44 -24.50 10.44 -21.72
C ILE A 44 -25.51 9.30 -21.98
N PRO A 45 -25.34 8.52 -23.05
CA PRO A 45 -26.04 7.25 -23.19
C PRO A 45 -25.48 6.26 -22.17
N LEU A 46 -26.34 5.47 -21.54
CA LEU A 46 -25.91 4.33 -20.73
C LEU A 46 -25.91 3.09 -21.61
N LEU A 47 -24.79 2.38 -21.62
CA LEU A 47 -24.50 1.26 -22.52
C LEU A 47 -24.23 -0.03 -21.73
N ASP A 48 -24.57 -1.16 -22.34
CA ASP A 48 -24.05 -2.47 -21.93
C ASP A 48 -22.63 -2.72 -22.44
N GLU A 49 -22.07 -3.85 -22.03
CA GLU A 49 -20.72 -4.33 -22.39
C GLU A 49 -20.50 -4.47 -23.90
N GLU A 50 -21.53 -4.81 -24.68
CA GLU A 50 -21.45 -4.85 -26.15
C GLU A 50 -21.68 -3.47 -26.81
N GLY A 51 -21.87 -2.42 -26.02
CA GLY A 51 -22.07 -1.04 -26.49
C GLY A 51 -23.48 -0.74 -27.02
N ASN A 52 -24.46 -1.62 -26.76
CA ASN A 52 -25.87 -1.32 -27.02
C ASN A 52 -26.42 -0.43 -25.92
N HIS A 53 -27.45 0.35 -26.22
CA HIS A 53 -28.09 1.18 -25.21
C HIS A 53 -28.91 0.31 -24.23
N VAL A 54 -28.77 0.51 -22.93
CA VAL A 54 -29.41 -0.33 -21.89
C VAL A 54 -30.94 -0.48 -22.03
N LEU A 55 -31.66 0.60 -22.37
CA LEU A 55 -33.09 0.56 -22.71
C LEU A 55 -33.47 -0.36 -23.90
N ASP A 56 -32.55 -0.69 -24.81
CA ASP A 56 -32.80 -1.62 -25.93
C ASP A 56 -32.45 -3.07 -25.56
N SER A 57 -31.41 -3.28 -24.76
CA SER A 57 -30.90 -4.62 -24.43
C SER A 57 -31.45 -5.20 -23.12
N GLY A 58 -31.87 -4.36 -22.18
CA GLY A 58 -32.26 -4.76 -20.82
C GLY A 58 -31.11 -5.27 -19.95
N ARG A 59 -29.86 -5.12 -20.40
CA ARG A 59 -28.66 -5.66 -19.74
C ARG A 59 -28.08 -4.69 -18.70
N PRO A 60 -27.22 -5.18 -17.78
CA PRO A 60 -26.50 -4.31 -16.84
C PRO A 60 -25.63 -3.29 -17.57
N TYR A 61 -25.37 -2.19 -16.88
CA TYR A 61 -24.53 -1.09 -17.33
C TYR A 61 -23.04 -1.48 -17.27
N SER A 62 -22.28 -1.10 -18.30
CA SER A 62 -20.82 -1.14 -18.30
C SER A 62 -20.27 0.28 -18.11
N THR A 63 -19.37 0.45 -17.13
CA THR A 63 -18.63 1.71 -16.93
C THR A 63 -17.69 1.96 -18.10
N ARG A 64 -16.94 0.93 -18.53
CA ARG A 64 -15.96 1.02 -19.62
C ARG A 64 -16.63 1.46 -20.92
N MET A 65 -17.82 0.94 -21.21
CA MET A 65 -18.56 1.30 -22.41
C MET A 65 -19.28 2.65 -22.29
N SER A 66 -19.93 2.94 -21.18
CA SER A 66 -20.72 4.18 -21.01
C SER A 66 -19.85 5.44 -20.84
N CYS A 67 -18.77 5.33 -20.07
CA CYS A 67 -17.89 6.45 -19.72
C CYS A 67 -16.60 6.48 -20.54
N GLY A 68 -16.03 5.31 -20.86
CA GLY A 68 -14.79 5.20 -21.63
C GLY A 68 -14.94 5.37 -23.14
N THR A 69 -16.08 4.96 -23.73
CA THR A 69 -16.23 5.06 -25.19
C THR A 69 -16.45 6.50 -25.66
N ARG A 70 -16.14 6.74 -26.94
CA ARG A 70 -16.27 8.04 -27.63
C ARG A 70 -15.35 9.16 -27.09
N GLY A 71 -14.39 8.83 -26.22
CA GLY A 71 -13.39 9.78 -25.71
C GLY A 71 -13.96 10.77 -24.71
N CYS A 72 -14.84 10.29 -23.81
CA CYS A 72 -15.23 11.05 -22.62
C CYS A 72 -14.19 10.90 -21.50
N HIS A 73 -13.59 9.72 -21.34
CA HIS A 73 -12.51 9.43 -20.39
C HIS A 73 -11.63 8.29 -20.94
N ASP A 74 -10.30 8.32 -20.77
CA ASP A 74 -9.45 7.14 -20.98
C ASP A 74 -9.59 6.16 -19.80
N TYR A 75 -10.64 5.33 -19.83
CA TYR A 75 -10.90 4.29 -18.82
C TYR A 75 -9.69 3.37 -18.62
N ASP A 76 -9.02 2.94 -19.70
CA ASP A 76 -7.89 2.01 -19.58
C ASP A 76 -6.68 2.69 -18.94
N ALA A 77 -6.49 4.01 -19.07
CA ALA A 77 -5.49 4.78 -18.31
C ALA A 77 -5.88 4.98 -16.84
N ILE A 78 -7.15 5.31 -16.58
CA ILE A 78 -7.70 5.48 -15.23
C ILE A 78 -7.51 4.19 -14.42
N THR A 79 -7.90 3.04 -14.95
CA THR A 79 -7.82 1.75 -14.22
C THR A 79 -6.40 1.19 -14.07
N ARG A 80 -5.36 1.89 -14.57
CA ARG A 80 -3.94 1.56 -14.31
C ARG A 80 -3.40 2.24 -13.03
N ALA A 81 -4.21 3.01 -12.31
CA ALA A 81 -3.79 3.51 -10.99
C ALA A 81 -3.48 2.36 -10.03
N TYR A 82 -2.50 2.57 -9.14
CA TYR A 82 -2.14 1.60 -8.11
C TYR A 82 -3.32 1.18 -7.21
N HIS A 83 -4.29 2.07 -6.99
CA HIS A 83 -5.50 1.74 -6.20
C HIS A 83 -6.43 0.73 -6.89
N PHE A 84 -6.37 0.60 -8.23
CA PHE A 84 -7.11 -0.43 -8.97
C PHE A 84 -6.24 -1.67 -9.21
N GLU A 85 -4.95 -1.51 -9.53
CA GLU A 85 -4.07 -2.65 -9.82
C GLU A 85 -3.63 -3.39 -8.55
N THR A 86 -3.31 -2.66 -7.48
CA THR A 86 -2.84 -3.17 -6.18
C THR A 86 -1.76 -4.27 -6.27
N GLY A 87 -0.87 -4.15 -7.26
CA GLY A 87 0.23 -5.09 -7.53
C GLY A 87 0.00 -6.11 -8.66
N ARG A 88 -1.16 -6.09 -9.34
CA ARG A 88 -1.45 -7.04 -10.44
C ARG A 88 -0.52 -6.91 -11.64
N ASP A 89 -0.21 -5.68 -12.05
CA ASP A 89 0.75 -5.39 -13.11
C ASP A 89 2.19 -5.83 -12.77
N GLU A 90 2.45 -6.11 -11.49
CA GLU A 90 3.74 -6.51 -10.91
C GLU A 90 3.77 -7.99 -10.50
N ALA A 91 2.68 -8.72 -10.70
CA ALA A 91 2.50 -10.06 -10.19
C ALA A 91 3.37 -11.08 -10.94
N ARG A 92 4.07 -11.90 -10.17
CA ARG A 92 4.95 -12.98 -10.64
C ARG A 92 5.01 -14.07 -9.59
N ASP A 93 5.05 -15.34 -9.98
CA ASP A 93 4.89 -16.43 -9.01
C ASP A 93 6.08 -16.54 -8.04
N ASP A 94 7.26 -16.17 -8.48
CA ASP A 94 8.49 -16.11 -7.67
C ASP A 94 8.64 -14.80 -6.88
N PHE A 95 7.65 -13.89 -6.90
CA PHE A 95 7.73 -12.54 -6.32
C PHE A 95 8.32 -12.55 -4.90
N GLY A 96 7.72 -13.33 -3.99
CA GLY A 96 8.10 -13.34 -2.58
C GLY A 96 9.34 -14.16 -2.24
N ALA A 97 9.95 -14.83 -3.22
CA ALA A 97 11.06 -15.77 -2.99
C ALA A 97 12.29 -15.03 -2.42
N ASP A 98 12.65 -13.90 -3.02
CA ASP A 98 13.79 -13.06 -2.61
C ASP A 98 13.60 -12.42 -1.22
N SER A 99 12.35 -12.22 -0.80
CA SER A 99 11.98 -11.72 0.53
C SER A 99 11.81 -12.84 1.59
N GLY A 100 12.06 -14.11 1.24
CA GLY A 100 11.86 -15.24 2.15
C GLY A 100 10.40 -15.55 2.50
N LEU A 101 9.45 -14.94 1.78
CA LEU A 101 8.00 -15.17 1.88
C LEU A 101 7.48 -15.69 0.53
N GLY A 102 8.04 -16.81 0.07
CA GLY A 102 7.87 -17.33 -1.29
C GLY A 102 6.44 -17.70 -1.71
N MET A 103 5.45 -17.60 -0.83
CA MET A 103 4.01 -17.72 -1.15
C MET A 103 3.39 -16.41 -1.66
N LEU A 104 4.07 -15.27 -1.51
CA LEU A 104 3.61 -14.00 -2.08
C LEU A 104 3.91 -13.96 -3.57
N VAL A 105 2.92 -13.52 -4.34
CA VAL A 105 2.89 -13.54 -5.81
C VAL A 105 2.75 -12.14 -6.42
N SER A 106 2.74 -11.11 -5.57
CA SER A 106 2.72 -9.69 -5.96
C SER A 106 3.09 -8.81 -4.76
N PRO A 107 3.25 -7.48 -4.96
CA PRO A 107 3.60 -6.56 -3.89
C PRO A 107 2.42 -6.16 -2.98
N GLY A 108 1.24 -5.92 -3.56
CA GLY A 108 0.10 -5.26 -2.90
C GLY A 108 -1.02 -6.20 -2.47
N TYR A 109 -2.27 -5.72 -2.45
CA TYR A 109 -3.42 -6.53 -2.01
C TYR A 109 -3.68 -7.76 -2.89
N PHE A 110 -3.36 -7.69 -4.19
CA PHE A 110 -3.53 -8.80 -5.13
C PHE A 110 -2.43 -9.88 -4.99
N GLY A 111 -2.30 -10.49 -3.81
CA GLY A 111 -1.37 -11.60 -3.56
C GLY A 111 -0.05 -11.26 -2.84
N GLY A 112 0.10 -10.03 -2.36
CA GLY A 112 1.08 -9.65 -1.35
C GLY A 112 0.57 -9.86 0.09
N TYR A 113 1.34 -9.41 1.07
CA TYR A 113 1.06 -9.66 2.50
C TYR A 113 0.03 -8.68 3.07
N ASN A 114 -1.26 -8.98 2.88
CA ASN A 114 -2.34 -8.07 3.28
C ASN A 114 -2.56 -8.01 4.82
N CYS A 115 -3.15 -6.90 5.26
CA CYS A 115 -3.31 -6.60 6.68
C CYS A 115 -4.50 -7.29 7.38
N MET A 116 -5.39 -7.97 6.65
CA MET A 116 -6.74 -8.32 7.15
C MET A 116 -6.89 -9.76 7.66
N GLY A 117 -5.90 -10.64 7.43
CA GLY A 117 -5.99 -12.07 7.81
C GLY A 117 -5.77 -12.42 9.30
N GLY A 118 -5.32 -11.45 10.12
CA GLY A 118 -4.83 -11.74 11.48
C GLY A 118 -3.65 -12.73 11.45
N ASP A 119 -3.60 -13.66 12.39
CA ASP A 119 -2.61 -14.76 12.43
C ASP A 119 -2.91 -15.89 11.41
N THR A 120 -3.94 -15.69 10.58
CA THR A 120 -4.38 -16.63 9.55
C THR A 120 -4.52 -15.93 8.19
N PRO A 121 -3.44 -15.39 7.60
CA PRO A 121 -3.48 -14.85 6.24
C PRO A 121 -4.01 -15.91 5.25
N ASP A 122 -4.83 -15.42 4.32
CA ASP A 122 -5.29 -16.11 3.11
C ASP A 122 -4.31 -15.74 1.98
N PHE A 123 -3.83 -16.71 1.21
CA PHE A 123 -2.90 -16.46 0.10
C PHE A 123 -3.53 -16.68 -1.28
N LEU A 124 -3.23 -15.78 -2.22
CA LEU A 124 -3.59 -15.92 -3.63
C LEU A 124 -2.73 -17.02 -4.28
N ALA A 125 -3.35 -17.89 -5.07
CA ALA A 125 -2.68 -18.93 -5.83
C ALA A 125 -1.72 -18.33 -6.86
N ARG A 126 -0.66 -19.08 -7.19
CA ARG A 126 0.24 -18.77 -8.31
C ARG A 126 -0.55 -18.76 -9.62
N LYS A 127 -0.03 -18.09 -10.64
CA LYS A 127 -0.51 -18.28 -12.01
C LYS A 127 -0.26 -19.71 -12.46
N GLU A 128 0.93 -20.26 -12.24
CA GLU A 128 1.25 -21.65 -12.57
C GLU A 128 1.41 -22.49 -11.29
N ASN A 129 0.49 -23.44 -11.07
CA ASN A 129 0.52 -24.37 -9.92
C ASN A 129 0.80 -25.79 -10.43
N ALA A 130 1.78 -26.51 -9.86
CA ALA A 130 2.13 -27.84 -10.34
C ALA A 130 1.18 -28.95 -9.85
N SER A 131 0.41 -28.69 -8.79
CA SER A 131 -0.60 -29.61 -8.24
C SER A 131 -1.66 -28.89 -7.40
N GLU A 132 -2.76 -29.59 -7.08
CA GLU A 132 -3.85 -29.09 -6.23
C GLU A 132 -3.37 -28.76 -4.80
N GLU A 133 -2.32 -29.41 -4.32
CA GLU A 133 -1.68 -29.15 -3.03
C GLU A 133 -0.79 -27.90 -3.00
N GLU A 134 -0.39 -27.39 -4.17
CA GLU A 134 0.38 -26.14 -4.29
C GLU A 134 -0.48 -24.90 -4.59
N PHE A 135 -1.70 -25.12 -5.09
CA PHE A 135 -2.69 -24.07 -5.28
C PHE A 135 -2.95 -23.32 -3.96
N GLY A 136 -2.94 -21.99 -3.99
CA GLY A 136 -3.13 -21.14 -2.80
C GLY A 136 -4.51 -21.26 -2.16
N ASP A 137 -4.79 -20.47 -1.12
CA ASP A 137 -6.09 -20.47 -0.43
C ASP A 137 -7.23 -19.96 -1.31
N LYS A 138 -6.92 -19.07 -2.27
CA LYS A 138 -7.86 -18.49 -3.24
C LYS A 138 -7.21 -18.41 -4.61
N GLY A 139 -7.94 -18.69 -5.68
CA GLY A 139 -7.65 -18.10 -7.00
C GLY A 139 -8.39 -16.79 -7.17
N THR A 140 -8.14 -16.05 -8.25
CA THR A 140 -8.65 -14.69 -8.43
C THR A 140 -10.17 -14.53 -8.25
N PRO A 141 -11.07 -15.38 -8.82
CA PRO A 141 -12.50 -15.25 -8.57
C PRO A 141 -12.86 -15.30 -7.08
N GLY A 142 -12.21 -16.21 -6.34
CA GLY A 142 -12.40 -16.36 -4.89
C GLY A 142 -11.74 -15.25 -4.06
N LEU A 143 -10.84 -14.46 -4.65
CA LEU A 143 -10.31 -13.22 -4.08
C LEU A 143 -11.25 -12.05 -4.37
N VAL A 144 -11.86 -11.96 -5.56
CA VAL A 144 -12.86 -10.94 -5.92
C VAL A 144 -14.01 -10.98 -4.92
N MET A 145 -14.66 -12.14 -4.77
CA MET A 145 -15.73 -12.35 -3.77
C MET A 145 -15.32 -11.89 -2.36
N ARG A 146 -14.07 -12.16 -1.95
CA ARG A 146 -13.61 -11.91 -0.58
C ARG A 146 -13.19 -10.46 -0.31
N CYS A 147 -12.74 -9.73 -1.32
CA CYS A 147 -12.02 -8.47 -1.15
C CYS A 147 -12.68 -7.27 -1.86
N GLU A 148 -13.87 -7.45 -2.44
CA GLU A 148 -14.57 -6.38 -3.16
C GLU A 148 -15.01 -5.21 -2.27
N GLY A 149 -15.51 -5.45 -1.06
CA GLY A 149 -15.75 -4.40 -0.05
C GLY A 149 -14.48 -3.70 0.49
N CYS A 150 -13.38 -3.72 -0.26
CA CYS A 150 -12.15 -2.94 -0.08
C CYS A 150 -11.60 -2.40 -1.41
N HIS A 151 -12.34 -2.49 -2.53
CA HIS A 151 -11.86 -2.18 -3.88
C HIS A 151 -13.01 -1.97 -4.90
N SER A 152 -13.02 -0.84 -5.60
CA SER A 152 -14.15 -0.41 -6.47
C SER A 152 -14.30 -1.16 -7.80
N GLY A 153 -13.45 -2.15 -8.10
CA GLY A 153 -13.40 -2.86 -9.38
C GLY A 153 -12.32 -2.36 -10.33
N GLY A 154 -12.26 -2.95 -11.52
CA GLY A 154 -11.17 -2.75 -12.47
C GLY A 154 -9.89 -3.50 -12.05
N GLY A 155 -8.76 -3.19 -12.70
CA GLY A 155 -7.46 -3.79 -12.40
C GLY A 155 -7.53 -5.33 -12.33
N TRP A 156 -7.26 -5.89 -11.15
CA TRP A 156 -7.26 -7.35 -10.90
C TRP A 156 -8.63 -8.02 -10.88
N MET A 157 -9.72 -7.26 -10.81
CA MET A 157 -11.07 -7.81 -11.00
C MET A 157 -11.51 -7.83 -12.47
N GLU A 158 -10.79 -7.12 -13.35
CA GLU A 158 -11.06 -7.06 -14.78
C GLU A 158 -10.07 -7.88 -15.61
N ARG A 159 -8.79 -7.89 -15.23
CA ARG A 159 -7.69 -8.44 -16.04
C ARG A 159 -6.86 -9.46 -15.27
N ASP A 160 -6.41 -10.49 -15.98
CA ASP A 160 -5.46 -11.50 -15.50
C ASP A 160 -4.05 -10.91 -15.32
N ARG A 161 -3.11 -11.69 -14.78
CA ARG A 161 -1.71 -11.25 -14.60
C ARG A 161 -0.98 -10.94 -15.91
N ASN A 162 -1.50 -11.43 -17.05
CA ASN A 162 -1.02 -11.11 -18.39
C ASN A 162 -1.83 -9.95 -19.03
N GLY A 163 -2.56 -9.15 -18.24
CA GLY A 163 -3.30 -7.97 -18.71
C GLY A 163 -4.52 -8.25 -19.60
N ARG A 164 -4.88 -9.52 -19.81
CA ARG A 164 -6.02 -9.95 -20.64
C ARG A 164 -7.30 -9.85 -19.82
N ARG A 165 -8.39 -9.33 -20.39
CA ARG A 165 -9.69 -9.32 -19.70
C ARG A 165 -10.18 -10.76 -19.53
N TYR A 166 -10.62 -11.14 -18.33
CA TYR A 166 -10.85 -12.55 -18.01
C TYR A 166 -11.90 -13.23 -18.90
N ASP A 167 -12.99 -12.52 -19.20
CA ASP A 167 -14.14 -12.98 -19.99
C ASP A 167 -13.90 -12.98 -21.51
N GLU A 168 -12.83 -12.32 -21.98
CA GLU A 168 -12.37 -12.35 -23.37
C GLU A 168 -11.48 -13.58 -23.68
N VAL A 169 -11.04 -14.33 -22.66
CA VAL A 169 -10.17 -15.51 -22.84
C VAL A 169 -10.97 -16.78 -23.07
N ASP A 170 -10.53 -17.59 -24.04
CA ASP A 170 -11.10 -18.91 -24.34
C ASP A 170 -10.84 -19.89 -23.17
N PRO A 171 -11.87 -20.41 -22.47
CA PRO A 171 -11.69 -21.32 -21.35
C PRO A 171 -10.96 -22.62 -21.71
N GLU A 172 -11.05 -23.09 -22.96
CA GLU A 172 -10.31 -24.28 -23.43
C GLU A 172 -8.80 -24.01 -23.62
N SER A 173 -8.40 -22.74 -23.66
CA SER A 173 -6.99 -22.31 -23.80
C SER A 173 -6.25 -22.13 -22.47
N VAL A 174 -6.99 -22.15 -21.36
CA VAL A 174 -6.48 -21.93 -20.00
C VAL A 174 -5.73 -23.18 -19.51
N ALA A 175 -4.58 -22.98 -18.87
CA ALA A 175 -3.86 -24.08 -18.23
C ALA A 175 -4.61 -24.60 -16.99
N HIS A 176 -4.64 -25.92 -16.81
CA HIS A 176 -5.25 -26.51 -15.61
C HIS A 176 -4.53 -25.99 -14.35
N LEU A 177 -5.32 -25.59 -13.34
CA LEU A 177 -4.86 -24.94 -12.11
C LEU A 177 -4.22 -23.54 -12.31
N ASP A 178 -4.55 -22.83 -13.39
CA ASP A 178 -4.18 -21.40 -13.49
C ASP A 178 -4.89 -20.59 -12.40
N GLY A 179 -4.14 -19.97 -11.48
CA GLY A 179 -4.72 -19.24 -10.34
C GLY A 179 -5.55 -18.01 -10.70
N ASP A 180 -5.47 -17.53 -11.94
CA ASP A 180 -6.33 -16.47 -12.47
C ASP A 180 -7.72 -16.99 -12.91
N TYR A 181 -7.83 -18.30 -13.18
CA TYR A 181 -9.01 -18.92 -13.82
C TYR A 181 -9.62 -20.10 -13.04
N PHE A 182 -8.92 -20.62 -12.04
CA PHE A 182 -9.39 -21.65 -11.12
C PHE A 182 -9.61 -21.06 -9.73
N TYR A 183 -10.41 -21.72 -8.88
CA TYR A 183 -10.62 -21.33 -7.49
C TYR A 183 -10.97 -22.54 -6.62
N ARG A 184 -10.76 -22.42 -5.30
CA ARG A 184 -11.21 -23.39 -4.30
C ARG A 184 -12.67 -23.14 -3.94
N THR A 185 -13.47 -24.20 -3.93
CA THR A 185 -14.88 -24.24 -3.49
C THR A 185 -15.18 -25.60 -2.83
N THR A 186 -16.42 -25.82 -2.39
CA THR A 186 -16.90 -27.12 -1.90
C THR A 186 -17.85 -27.77 -2.90
N ASP A 187 -17.79 -29.10 -3.02
CA ASP A 187 -18.70 -29.90 -3.84
C ASP A 187 -20.06 -30.15 -3.15
N GLU A 188 -20.97 -30.89 -3.81
CA GLU A 188 -22.29 -31.27 -3.26
C GLU A 188 -22.22 -32.10 -1.95
N ASN A 189 -21.07 -32.72 -1.65
CA ASN A 189 -20.83 -33.51 -0.45
C ASN A 189 -20.15 -32.71 0.67
N GLY A 190 -19.72 -31.47 0.38
CA GLY A 190 -18.94 -30.62 1.28
C GLY A 190 -17.43 -30.90 1.25
N GLU A 191 -16.92 -31.65 0.26
CA GLU A 191 -15.49 -31.85 0.05
C GLU A 191 -14.88 -30.63 -0.68
N GLU A 192 -13.70 -30.17 -0.25
CA GLU A 192 -13.01 -29.05 -0.91
C GLU A 192 -12.44 -29.51 -2.27
N ILE A 193 -12.75 -28.76 -3.32
CA ILE A 193 -12.33 -29.02 -4.71
C ILE A 193 -11.78 -27.75 -5.35
N ILE A 194 -10.95 -27.92 -6.39
CA ILE A 194 -10.52 -26.83 -7.27
C ILE A 194 -11.22 -26.97 -8.62
N THR A 195 -11.89 -25.92 -9.06
CA THR A 195 -12.65 -25.89 -10.32
C THR A 195 -12.33 -24.62 -11.11
N GLN A 196 -12.47 -24.72 -12.43
CA GLN A 196 -12.38 -23.56 -13.32
C GLN A 196 -13.60 -22.65 -13.07
N TRP A 197 -13.39 -21.35 -13.13
CA TRP A 197 -14.44 -20.33 -13.05
C TRP A 197 -14.93 -19.96 -14.45
N ASP A 198 -16.24 -19.85 -14.63
CA ASP A 198 -16.84 -19.41 -15.90
C ASP A 198 -16.90 -17.88 -15.94
N TRP A 199 -15.77 -17.27 -16.31
CA TRP A 199 -15.68 -15.83 -16.53
C TRP A 199 -16.60 -15.33 -17.64
N GLN A 200 -16.96 -16.15 -18.64
CA GLN A 200 -17.87 -15.74 -19.71
C GLN A 200 -19.30 -15.58 -19.17
N GLN A 201 -19.72 -16.49 -18.28
CA GLN A 201 -20.99 -16.38 -17.55
C GLN A 201 -20.98 -15.21 -16.55
N SER A 202 -20.01 -15.16 -15.62
CA SER A 202 -19.96 -14.10 -14.59
C SER A 202 -19.74 -12.70 -15.17
N GLY A 203 -19.00 -12.60 -16.27
CA GLY A 203 -18.27 -11.40 -16.67
C GLY A 203 -17.26 -10.98 -15.60
N VAL A 204 -16.83 -9.73 -15.66
CA VAL A 204 -15.84 -9.12 -14.75
C VAL A 204 -16.40 -7.93 -13.98
N VAL A 205 -15.71 -7.52 -12.90
CA VAL A 205 -16.03 -6.28 -12.18
C VAL A 205 -15.22 -5.14 -12.80
N GLU A 206 -15.85 -4.36 -13.67
CA GLU A 206 -15.29 -3.09 -14.14
C GLU A 206 -15.16 -2.09 -12.97
N ASN A 207 -14.34 -1.04 -13.09
CA ASN A 207 -14.29 -0.02 -12.03
C ASN A 207 -15.65 0.69 -11.93
N ASP A 208 -16.26 0.70 -10.75
CA ASP A 208 -17.46 1.49 -10.49
C ASP A 208 -17.08 2.91 -10.07
N CYS A 209 -17.00 3.79 -11.06
CA CYS A 209 -16.76 5.21 -10.84
C CYS A 209 -17.77 5.85 -9.87
N MET A 210 -18.97 5.27 -9.68
CA MET A 210 -19.99 5.85 -8.81
C MET A 210 -19.64 5.69 -7.32
N VAL A 211 -18.90 4.65 -6.95
CA VAL A 211 -18.34 4.49 -5.59
C VAL A 211 -17.47 5.69 -5.19
N CYS A 212 -16.81 6.34 -6.16
CA CYS A 212 -15.98 7.52 -5.92
C CYS A 212 -16.71 8.86 -6.21
N HIS A 213 -17.58 8.91 -7.22
CA HIS A 213 -18.15 10.16 -7.73
C HIS A 213 -19.59 10.44 -7.31
N VAL A 214 -20.25 9.55 -6.57
CA VAL A 214 -21.56 9.80 -5.97
C VAL A 214 -21.40 10.22 -4.51
N LYS A 215 -22.22 11.17 -4.07
CA LYS A 215 -22.32 11.57 -2.67
C LYS A 215 -23.28 10.62 -1.95
N PHE A 216 -22.75 9.74 -1.11
CA PHE A 216 -23.55 8.69 -0.42
C PHE A 216 -24.73 9.28 0.36
N SER A 217 -24.50 10.37 1.10
CA SER A 217 -25.54 11.13 1.84
C SER A 217 -26.61 11.80 0.96
N ALA A 218 -26.53 11.68 -0.36
CA ALA A 218 -27.56 12.11 -1.30
C ALA A 218 -28.28 10.94 -2.01
N MET A 219 -27.86 9.68 -1.79
CA MET A 219 -28.54 8.49 -2.31
C MET A 219 -29.95 8.35 -1.70
N LYS A 220 -30.82 7.60 -2.37
CA LYS A 220 -32.24 7.48 -2.03
C LYS A 220 -32.79 6.12 -2.41
N THR A 221 -33.45 5.45 -1.47
CA THR A 221 -34.28 4.28 -1.74
C THR A 221 -35.55 4.72 -2.48
N HIS A 222 -35.74 4.21 -3.71
CA HIS A 222 -36.93 4.47 -4.52
C HIS A 222 -37.98 3.36 -4.41
N ASP A 223 -37.54 2.16 -4.04
CA ASP A 223 -38.42 0.99 -3.88
C ASP A 223 -39.15 1.04 -2.52
N PRO A 224 -40.49 1.10 -2.49
CA PRO A 224 -41.25 1.16 -1.24
C PRO A 224 -41.35 -0.18 -0.51
N ASP A 225 -40.92 -1.29 -1.13
CA ASP A 225 -40.96 -2.63 -0.56
C ASP A 225 -39.68 -2.97 0.25
N LEU A 226 -38.60 -2.19 0.08
CA LEU A 226 -37.36 -2.27 0.89
C LEU A 226 -37.52 -1.58 2.25
N PRO A 227 -36.67 -1.92 3.26
CA PRO A 227 -36.68 -1.26 4.57
C PRO A 227 -36.50 0.27 4.47
N ALA A 228 -37.42 1.02 5.08
CA ALA A 228 -37.46 2.48 4.98
C ALA A 228 -36.57 3.20 6.01
N ASP A 229 -35.93 2.44 6.91
CA ASP A 229 -35.03 2.89 7.97
C ASP A 229 -33.57 2.46 7.77
N GLU A 230 -33.26 1.67 6.73
CA GLU A 230 -31.89 1.36 6.30
C GLU A 230 -31.32 2.49 5.43
N ASP A 231 -30.00 2.70 5.48
CA ASP A 231 -29.35 3.73 4.68
C ASP A 231 -29.29 3.31 3.20
N PRO A 232 -29.64 4.19 2.23
CA PRO A 232 -29.55 3.87 0.81
C PRO A 232 -28.15 3.50 0.32
N TYR A 233 -27.10 3.89 1.05
CA TYR A 233 -25.74 3.46 0.77
C TYR A 233 -25.50 2.01 1.23
N ASP A 234 -25.88 1.67 2.46
CA ASP A 234 -25.70 0.31 3.00
C ASP A 234 -26.49 -0.71 2.14
N LEU A 235 -27.73 -0.38 1.76
CA LEU A 235 -28.54 -1.14 0.79
C LEU A 235 -27.83 -1.33 -0.57
N SER A 236 -27.06 -0.34 -1.00
CA SER A 236 -26.29 -0.40 -2.25
C SER A 236 -25.03 -1.25 -2.13
N ASP A 237 -24.36 -1.27 -0.96
CA ASP A 237 -23.23 -2.17 -0.69
C ASP A 237 -23.73 -3.61 -0.62
N ASP A 238 -24.76 -3.91 0.17
CA ASP A 238 -25.33 -5.25 0.31
C ASP A 238 -25.82 -5.83 -1.04
N LEU A 239 -26.49 -5.01 -1.86
CA LEU A 239 -26.86 -5.39 -3.24
C LEU A 239 -25.62 -5.71 -4.09
N ARG A 240 -24.61 -4.85 -4.06
CA ARG A 240 -23.41 -4.98 -4.87
C ARG A 240 -22.60 -6.21 -4.44
N ARG A 241 -22.37 -6.35 -3.14
CA ARG A 241 -21.44 -7.28 -2.53
C ARG A 241 -22.06 -8.64 -2.28
N HIS A 242 -23.17 -8.70 -1.56
CA HIS A 242 -23.76 -9.96 -1.11
C HIS A 242 -24.72 -10.54 -2.14
N ALA A 243 -25.61 -9.72 -2.73
CA ALA A 243 -26.57 -10.23 -3.71
C ALA A 243 -25.97 -10.55 -5.09
N LEU A 244 -24.83 -9.93 -5.44
CA LEU A 244 -24.20 -10.03 -6.76
C LEU A 244 -22.76 -10.59 -6.71
N ILE A 245 -21.83 -9.97 -5.98
CA ILE A 245 -20.42 -10.39 -6.00
C ILE A 245 -20.19 -11.76 -5.34
N ASP A 246 -20.71 -12.00 -4.13
CA ASP A 246 -20.59 -13.31 -3.44
C ASP A 246 -21.28 -14.44 -4.25
N GLU A 247 -22.33 -14.11 -5.00
CA GLU A 247 -23.06 -14.99 -5.92
C GLU A 247 -22.38 -15.16 -7.31
N GLY A 248 -21.22 -14.53 -7.54
CA GLY A 248 -20.47 -14.63 -8.79
C GLY A 248 -21.02 -13.84 -9.97
N LEU A 249 -21.96 -12.92 -9.76
CA LEU A 249 -22.60 -12.10 -10.80
C LEU A 249 -21.82 -10.81 -11.09
N PHE A 250 -20.51 -10.94 -11.31
CA PHE A 250 -19.55 -9.82 -11.39
C PHE A 250 -19.97 -8.70 -12.36
N ARG A 251 -20.48 -9.04 -13.56
CA ARG A 251 -20.96 -8.09 -14.58
C ARG A 251 -22.10 -7.17 -14.10
N TRP A 252 -22.86 -7.57 -13.09
CA TRP A 252 -24.01 -6.79 -12.59
C TRP A 252 -23.63 -5.80 -11.48
N ALA A 253 -22.48 -5.97 -10.81
CA ALA A 253 -22.09 -5.21 -9.62
C ALA A 253 -22.16 -3.68 -9.83
N ASN A 254 -21.66 -3.18 -10.97
CA ASN A 254 -21.64 -1.73 -11.29
C ASN A 254 -23.03 -1.14 -11.62
N THR A 255 -24.06 -1.97 -11.70
CA THR A 255 -25.45 -1.50 -11.85
C THR A 255 -26.12 -1.27 -10.49
N ALA A 256 -25.61 -1.86 -9.40
CA ALA A 256 -26.17 -1.73 -8.05
C ALA A 256 -26.28 -0.27 -7.60
N THR A 257 -25.17 0.47 -7.65
CA THR A 257 -25.09 1.90 -7.29
C THR A 257 -26.07 2.77 -8.07
N LEU A 258 -26.44 2.36 -9.30
CA LEU A 258 -27.37 3.10 -10.16
C LEU A 258 -28.85 3.00 -9.73
N GLU A 259 -29.23 1.97 -8.95
CA GLU A 259 -30.60 1.83 -8.41
C GLU A 259 -30.91 2.93 -7.39
N PHE A 260 -29.94 3.26 -6.52
CA PHE A 260 -30.11 4.17 -5.39
C PHE A 260 -29.75 5.64 -5.69
N LEU A 261 -29.45 6.00 -6.94
CA LEU A 261 -29.12 7.38 -7.30
C LEU A 261 -30.33 8.30 -7.21
N ASN A 262 -30.15 9.42 -6.51
CA ASN A 262 -31.10 10.52 -6.52
C ASN A 262 -30.77 11.48 -7.68
N LEU A 263 -31.58 11.48 -8.74
CA LEU A 263 -31.40 12.37 -9.90
C LEU A 263 -31.78 13.84 -9.62
N ASN A 264 -32.36 14.17 -8.45
CA ASN A 264 -32.79 15.52 -8.09
C ASN A 264 -31.72 16.29 -7.31
N MET A 265 -30.90 17.02 -8.07
CA MET A 265 -29.74 17.75 -7.54
C MET A 265 -30.06 18.95 -6.64
N ASN A 266 -31.24 19.57 -6.80
CA ASN A 266 -31.53 20.89 -6.23
C ASN A 266 -32.56 20.86 -5.09
N GLY A 267 -33.22 19.73 -4.84
CA GLY A 267 -34.32 19.63 -3.87
C GLY A 267 -35.54 20.52 -4.19
N ASP A 268 -35.59 21.13 -5.38
CA ASP A 268 -36.64 22.05 -5.82
C ASP A 268 -37.73 21.38 -6.68
N GLY A 269 -37.56 20.08 -6.96
CA GLY A 269 -38.44 19.28 -7.80
C GLY A 269 -38.33 19.59 -9.30
N SER A 270 -37.32 20.35 -9.73
CA SER A 270 -37.11 20.69 -11.16
C SER A 270 -36.59 19.52 -11.99
N LEU A 271 -35.93 18.55 -11.34
CA LEU A 271 -35.42 17.31 -11.93
C LEU A 271 -35.93 16.10 -11.13
N ARG A 272 -37.04 15.49 -11.57
CA ARG A 272 -37.26 14.03 -11.47
C ARG A 272 -37.02 13.36 -10.08
N ASP A 273 -37.51 13.99 -9.00
CA ASP A 273 -37.30 13.59 -7.59
C ASP A 273 -37.57 12.10 -7.28
N ASP A 274 -38.57 11.49 -7.92
CA ASP A 274 -38.95 10.08 -7.71
C ASP A 274 -38.68 9.22 -8.98
N THR A 275 -37.58 9.48 -9.69
CA THR A 275 -37.21 8.75 -10.92
C THR A 275 -35.89 8.00 -10.75
N GLN A 276 -35.96 6.73 -10.34
CA GLN A 276 -34.83 5.79 -10.39
C GLN A 276 -34.35 5.57 -11.84
N LEU A 277 -33.06 5.26 -12.04
CA LEU A 277 -32.51 4.89 -13.36
C LEU A 277 -32.86 3.45 -13.74
N VAL A 278 -32.70 2.54 -12.78
CA VAL A 278 -32.86 1.10 -12.90
C VAL A 278 -33.51 0.57 -11.62
N ARG A 279 -34.17 -0.58 -11.71
CA ARG A 279 -34.64 -1.38 -10.57
C ARG A 279 -34.09 -2.79 -10.72
N PHE A 280 -33.67 -3.41 -9.63
CA PHE A 280 -33.57 -4.86 -9.55
C PHE A 280 -34.93 -5.39 -9.07
N GLU A 281 -35.57 -6.27 -9.85
CA GLU A 281 -36.86 -6.82 -9.45
C GLU A 281 -36.65 -7.81 -8.29
N ARG A 282 -37.46 -7.69 -7.24
CA ARG A 282 -37.42 -8.49 -6.01
C ARG A 282 -38.80 -9.08 -5.72
N ASP A 283 -38.84 -10.18 -4.97
CA ASP A 283 -40.07 -10.86 -4.52
C ASP A 283 -39.83 -11.42 -3.12
N ASP A 284 -40.89 -11.61 -2.33
CA ASP A 284 -40.83 -12.17 -0.95
C ASP A 284 -40.58 -13.69 -1.05
N LEU A 285 -39.31 -14.08 -1.07
CA LEU A 285 -38.88 -15.47 -1.31
C LEU A 285 -39.19 -16.38 -0.11
N ASP A 286 -39.12 -15.81 1.09
CA ASP A 286 -39.31 -16.51 2.37
C ASP A 286 -40.79 -16.52 2.82
N GLY A 287 -41.61 -15.62 2.29
CA GLY A 287 -43.04 -15.50 2.55
C GLY A 287 -43.37 -14.84 3.90
N ASP A 288 -42.47 -14.01 4.42
CA ASP A 288 -42.57 -13.39 5.75
C ASP A 288 -43.15 -11.95 5.71
N GLY A 289 -43.16 -11.34 4.52
CA GLY A 289 -43.70 -10.01 4.26
C GLY A 289 -42.71 -8.86 4.38
N VAL A 290 -41.40 -9.14 4.50
CA VAL A 290 -40.28 -8.20 4.38
C VAL A 290 -39.42 -8.65 3.21
N ILE A 291 -39.07 -7.75 2.29
CA ILE A 291 -38.21 -8.07 1.15
C ILE A 291 -36.81 -7.52 1.44
N GLY A 292 -35.84 -8.41 1.65
CA GLY A 292 -34.43 -8.07 1.75
C GLY A 292 -33.86 -7.58 0.42
N VAL A 293 -32.82 -6.74 0.46
CA VAL A 293 -32.20 -6.19 -0.76
C VAL A 293 -31.56 -7.28 -1.64
N GLU A 294 -31.20 -8.42 -1.03
CA GLU A 294 -30.63 -9.62 -1.65
C GLU A 294 -31.66 -10.54 -2.35
N GLU A 295 -32.96 -10.35 -2.12
CA GLU A 295 -34.04 -11.23 -2.63
C GLU A 295 -34.39 -10.97 -4.11
N LEU A 296 -33.38 -11.10 -4.97
CA LEU A 296 -33.48 -10.81 -6.40
C LEU A 296 -34.29 -11.87 -7.16
N VAL A 297 -35.25 -11.41 -7.97
CA VAL A 297 -35.92 -12.24 -8.99
C VAL A 297 -34.88 -12.59 -10.07
N ARG A 298 -34.77 -13.88 -10.38
CA ARG A 298 -33.76 -14.40 -11.33
C ARG A 298 -34.41 -15.01 -12.58
N ASN A 299 -33.73 -14.87 -13.71
CA ASN A 299 -34.03 -15.53 -14.98
C ASN A 299 -33.75 -17.04 -14.92
N GLU A 300 -34.13 -17.79 -15.95
CA GLU A 300 -33.85 -19.25 -16.05
C GLU A 300 -32.34 -19.59 -16.05
N ASP A 301 -31.47 -18.62 -16.34
CA ASP A 301 -30.00 -18.75 -16.31
C ASP A 301 -29.35 -18.29 -14.98
N GLY A 302 -30.17 -17.94 -13.98
CA GLY A 302 -29.73 -17.50 -12.65
C GLY A 302 -29.40 -16.00 -12.55
N THR A 303 -29.43 -15.25 -13.66
CA THR A 303 -29.10 -13.82 -13.68
C THR A 303 -30.24 -12.95 -13.11
N PRO A 304 -29.94 -11.79 -12.48
CA PRO A 304 -30.97 -10.89 -11.97
C PRO A 304 -31.86 -10.30 -13.07
N VAL A 305 -33.15 -10.14 -12.78
CA VAL A 305 -34.08 -9.37 -13.60
C VAL A 305 -33.97 -7.90 -13.23
N ILE A 306 -33.65 -7.05 -14.21
CA ILE A 306 -33.57 -5.60 -14.02
C ILE A 306 -34.50 -4.83 -14.98
N ALA A 307 -35.00 -3.68 -14.52
CA ALA A 307 -35.90 -2.82 -15.28
C ALA A 307 -35.35 -1.40 -15.40
N TRP A 308 -34.94 -1.01 -16.61
CA TRP A 308 -34.48 0.34 -16.92
C TRP A 308 -35.64 1.32 -17.12
N ASN A 309 -35.57 2.47 -16.48
CA ASN A 309 -36.62 3.47 -16.52
C ASN A 309 -36.44 4.44 -17.71
N GLU A 310 -37.21 4.26 -18.78
CA GLU A 310 -37.19 5.17 -19.96
C GLU A 310 -37.42 6.64 -19.56
N ALA A 311 -38.21 6.90 -18.51
CA ALA A 311 -38.47 8.25 -18.02
C ALA A 311 -37.27 8.91 -17.31
N ALA A 312 -36.18 8.19 -17.03
CA ALA A 312 -34.92 8.75 -16.52
C ALA A 312 -34.04 9.35 -17.64
N PHE A 313 -34.29 9.01 -18.90
CA PHE A 313 -33.52 9.47 -20.06
C PHE A 313 -34.15 10.71 -20.72
N ASP A 314 -33.39 11.41 -21.55
CA ASP A 314 -33.85 12.53 -22.38
C ASP A 314 -34.33 12.07 -23.78
N ALA A 315 -34.72 13.02 -24.64
CA ALA A 315 -35.21 12.73 -25.98
C ALA A 315 -34.13 12.20 -26.95
N ASP A 316 -32.85 12.39 -26.62
CA ASP A 316 -31.69 11.85 -27.36
C ASP A 316 -31.22 10.51 -26.74
N ARG A 317 -31.98 9.96 -25.79
CA ARG A 317 -31.70 8.73 -25.02
C ARG A 317 -30.41 8.85 -24.21
N LYS A 318 -30.35 9.86 -23.36
CA LYS A 318 -29.23 10.11 -22.46
C LYS A 318 -29.70 10.38 -21.02
N ALA A 319 -28.93 9.90 -20.05
CA ALA A 319 -29.12 10.20 -18.64
C ALA A 319 -28.19 11.35 -18.20
N VAL A 320 -28.67 12.17 -17.26
CA VAL A 320 -27.84 13.12 -16.50
C VAL A 320 -27.63 12.49 -15.13
N ILE A 321 -26.38 12.24 -14.76
CA ILE A 321 -26.02 11.66 -13.47
C ILE A 321 -25.44 12.79 -12.60
N PRO A 322 -25.93 12.99 -11.36
CA PRO A 322 -25.31 13.88 -10.38
C PRO A 322 -23.97 13.28 -9.92
N MET A 323 -22.89 14.07 -9.98
CA MET A 323 -21.56 13.62 -9.56
C MET A 323 -20.78 14.73 -8.84
N VAL A 324 -19.91 14.36 -7.89
CA VAL A 324 -18.87 15.25 -7.35
C VAL A 324 -17.62 15.22 -8.24
N ARG A 325 -16.91 16.34 -8.39
CA ARG A 325 -15.66 16.39 -9.19
C ARG A 325 -14.54 15.60 -8.51
N TYR A 326 -14.49 15.67 -7.18
CA TYR A 326 -13.53 14.97 -6.33
C TYR A 326 -14.29 14.10 -5.33
N PRO A 327 -13.81 12.91 -4.96
CA PRO A 327 -14.52 12.03 -4.03
C PRO A 327 -14.79 12.71 -2.68
N ASP A 328 -15.97 12.48 -2.11
CA ASP A 328 -16.25 12.90 -0.74
C ASP A 328 -15.50 12.01 0.27
N ASN A 329 -15.31 12.52 1.49
CA ASN A 329 -14.61 11.77 2.54
C ASN A 329 -15.25 10.42 2.85
N ASP A 330 -16.55 10.26 2.66
CA ASP A 330 -17.25 8.98 2.90
C ASP A 330 -16.81 7.91 1.90
N ALA A 331 -16.67 8.27 0.60
CA ALA A 331 -16.20 7.38 -0.46
C ALA A 331 -14.76 6.88 -0.21
N CYS A 332 -13.85 7.79 0.18
CA CYS A 332 -12.50 7.38 0.59
C CYS A 332 -12.51 6.49 1.83
N MET A 333 -13.42 6.76 2.76
CA MET A 333 -13.48 6.05 4.03
C MET A 333 -14.04 4.65 3.92
N GLU A 334 -14.76 4.29 2.85
CA GLU A 334 -15.25 2.92 2.67
C GLU A 334 -14.11 1.89 2.78
N CYS A 335 -13.12 2.01 1.90
CA CYS A 335 -11.93 1.15 1.93
C CYS A 335 -10.95 1.50 3.08
N HIS A 336 -11.07 2.69 3.69
CA HIS A 336 -10.13 3.18 4.71
C HIS A 336 -10.64 3.12 6.16
N ARG A 337 -11.85 2.58 6.42
CA ARG A 337 -12.44 2.26 7.76
C ARG A 337 -11.73 1.10 8.46
N THR A 338 -10.40 1.15 8.52
CA THR A 338 -9.56 0.07 9.03
C THR A 338 -9.12 0.30 10.47
N SER A 339 -9.67 -0.51 11.37
CA SER A 339 -9.39 -0.56 12.81
C SER A 339 -9.78 0.69 13.62
N ASN A 340 -11.09 0.81 13.83
CA ASN A 340 -11.68 1.43 15.04
C ASN A 340 -11.64 2.97 15.15
N SER A 341 -11.36 3.71 14.08
CA SER A 341 -11.70 5.14 13.99
C SER A 341 -11.71 5.62 12.54
N ARG A 342 -12.51 6.66 12.26
CA ARG A 342 -12.52 7.35 10.96
C ARG A 342 -11.22 8.12 10.76
N ARG A 343 -10.57 7.96 9.61
CA ARG A 343 -9.36 8.70 9.23
C ARG A 343 -9.79 10.02 8.60
N GLY A 344 -9.83 11.10 9.38
CA GLY A 344 -10.35 12.36 8.88
C GLY A 344 -9.98 13.56 9.75
N PHE A 345 -10.08 14.73 9.12
CA PHE A 345 -9.92 16.03 9.75
C PHE A 345 -11.20 16.40 10.50
N TYR A 346 -11.12 16.76 11.78
CA TYR A 346 -12.30 17.20 12.55
C TYR A 346 -11.92 18.29 13.56
N GLY A 347 -12.66 19.40 13.63
CA GLY A 347 -12.29 20.75 14.18
C GLY A 347 -11.33 20.98 15.38
N PHE A 348 -11.70 21.98 16.21
CA PHE A 348 -10.79 22.63 17.17
C PHE A 348 -11.54 23.09 18.42
N GLY A 349 -10.89 23.01 19.60
CA GLY A 349 -11.37 23.62 20.85
C GLY A 349 -11.69 22.59 21.94
N GLU A 350 -12.52 22.96 22.92
CA GLU A 350 -13.02 21.99 23.93
C GLU A 350 -13.82 20.85 23.28
N ASP A 351 -14.45 21.11 22.12
CA ASP A 351 -15.09 20.13 21.24
C ASP A 351 -14.14 19.03 20.70
N ALA A 352 -12.81 19.17 20.89
CA ALA A 352 -11.79 18.21 20.45
C ALA A 352 -11.55 17.04 21.40
N ALA A 353 -12.26 17.02 22.53
CA ALA A 353 -12.27 15.89 23.44
C ALA A 353 -13.01 14.69 22.80
N ALA A 354 -12.57 13.48 23.12
CA ALA A 354 -13.29 12.27 22.78
C ALA A 354 -14.69 12.28 23.45
N THR A 355 -15.73 12.24 22.63
CA THR A 355 -17.13 12.11 23.06
C THR A 355 -17.58 10.65 22.99
N TYR A 356 -18.60 10.30 23.78
CA TYR A 356 -19.08 8.93 23.94
C TYR A 356 -20.60 8.92 23.94
N ASP A 357 -21.19 7.92 23.28
CA ASP A 357 -22.63 7.74 23.18
C ASP A 357 -23.28 7.25 24.49
N GLU A 358 -24.59 7.01 24.48
CA GLU A 358 -25.32 6.56 25.68
C GLU A 358 -24.94 5.13 26.10
N GLU A 359 -24.41 4.34 25.17
CA GLU A 359 -23.88 2.99 25.33
C GLU A 359 -22.42 2.97 25.85
N GLY A 360 -21.71 4.10 25.79
CA GLY A 360 -20.33 4.27 26.21
C GLY A 360 -19.29 3.90 25.16
N MET A 361 -19.69 3.74 23.90
CA MET A 361 -18.79 3.65 22.75
C MET A 361 -18.28 5.04 22.39
N LEU A 362 -17.09 5.12 21.78
CA LEU A 362 -16.58 6.38 21.24
C LEU A 362 -17.50 6.85 20.10
N GLU A 363 -18.01 8.08 20.16
CA GLU A 363 -18.76 8.65 19.04
C GLU A 363 -17.82 8.70 17.81
N GLU A 364 -18.27 8.14 16.69
CA GLU A 364 -17.60 8.39 15.42
C GLU A 364 -17.70 9.90 15.11
N ASP A 365 -16.62 10.52 14.64
CA ASP A 365 -16.56 11.97 14.27
C ASP A 365 -16.41 12.99 15.44
N TYR A 366 -15.45 12.77 16.37
CA TYR A 366 -15.03 13.78 17.37
C TYR A 366 -13.85 14.66 16.87
N LYS A 367 -13.77 15.93 17.30
CA LYS A 367 -12.97 16.98 16.62
C LYS A 367 -11.46 17.04 16.91
N ASP A 368 -10.65 16.06 16.49
CA ASP A 368 -9.23 15.99 16.87
C ASP A 368 -8.14 16.44 15.86
N ASP A 369 -8.44 17.23 14.83
CA ASP A 369 -7.47 17.88 13.91
C ASP A 369 -7.62 19.41 13.78
N VAL A 370 -6.58 20.15 14.21
CA VAL A 370 -6.55 21.63 14.19
C VAL A 370 -6.70 22.29 12.82
N HIS A 371 -6.49 21.57 11.73
CA HIS A 371 -6.60 22.08 10.36
C HIS A 371 -8.04 22.09 9.86
N TYR A 372 -8.95 21.29 10.43
CA TYR A 372 -10.31 21.19 9.91
C TYR A 372 -11.05 22.54 9.91
N GLY A 373 -11.68 22.88 8.78
CA GLY A 373 -12.38 24.15 8.58
C GLY A 373 -11.45 25.39 8.53
N ARG A 374 -10.12 25.20 8.48
CA ARG A 374 -9.17 26.27 8.12
C ARG A 374 -9.15 26.44 6.60
N THR A 375 -8.83 27.63 6.12
CA THR A 375 -8.67 27.87 4.68
C THR A 375 -7.19 27.77 4.30
N TRP A 376 -6.84 26.90 3.35
CA TRP A 376 -5.57 26.95 2.64
C TRP A 376 -5.73 27.81 1.37
N THR A 377 -4.68 28.54 1.00
CA THR A 377 -4.59 29.28 -0.26
C THR A 377 -3.36 28.80 -1.00
N GLU A 378 -3.56 28.25 -2.19
CA GLU A 378 -2.51 27.75 -3.06
C GLU A 378 -1.72 28.91 -3.72
N ALA A 379 -0.50 28.64 -4.20
CA ALA A 379 0.33 29.62 -4.91
C ALA A 379 -0.36 30.21 -6.17
N ASN A 380 -1.28 29.45 -6.80
CA ASN A 380 -2.11 29.92 -7.92
C ASN A 380 -3.22 30.92 -7.50
N GLY A 381 -3.45 31.11 -6.20
CA GLY A 381 -4.45 32.01 -5.61
C GLY A 381 -5.79 31.35 -5.24
N GLU A 382 -6.00 30.08 -5.57
CA GLU A 382 -7.22 29.34 -5.23
C GLU A 382 -7.26 29.00 -3.74
N SER A 383 -8.41 29.24 -3.09
CA SER A 383 -8.56 29.12 -1.63
C SER A 383 -9.69 28.17 -1.25
N ARG A 384 -9.46 27.21 -0.34
CA ARG A 384 -10.46 26.21 0.08
C ARG A 384 -10.39 25.85 1.55
N PRO A 385 -11.51 25.44 2.16
CA PRO A 385 -11.49 24.83 3.48
C PRO A 385 -10.78 23.47 3.43
N ILE A 386 -9.97 23.18 4.45
CA ILE A 386 -9.37 21.87 4.73
C ILE A 386 -10.47 21.05 5.41
N GLU A 387 -11.38 20.52 4.62
CA GLU A 387 -12.50 19.69 5.08
C GLU A 387 -12.56 18.36 4.33
N ASN A 388 -12.13 18.32 3.07
CA ASN A 388 -12.07 17.10 2.24
C ASN A 388 -10.61 16.57 2.13
N CYS A 389 -10.44 15.24 2.21
CA CYS A 389 -9.19 14.49 2.01
C CYS A 389 -8.40 14.90 0.77
N ASN A 390 -9.08 15.24 -0.33
CA ASN A 390 -8.49 15.72 -1.59
C ASN A 390 -7.58 16.95 -1.41
N THR A 391 -7.75 17.70 -0.31
CA THR A 391 -6.83 18.77 0.09
C THR A 391 -5.36 18.32 0.14
N CYS A 392 -5.10 17.09 0.58
CA CYS A 392 -3.75 16.51 0.66
C CYS A 392 -3.55 15.33 -0.30
N HIS A 393 -4.64 14.67 -0.70
CA HIS A 393 -4.67 13.40 -1.44
C HIS A 393 -5.17 13.55 -2.89
N ALA A 394 -5.16 14.75 -3.46
CA ALA A 394 -5.34 14.96 -4.91
C ALA A 394 -4.43 16.08 -5.44
N ARG A 395 -3.87 15.87 -6.64
CA ARG A 395 -2.83 16.73 -7.25
C ARG A 395 -3.41 18.05 -7.73
N ASN A 396 -4.48 17.94 -8.52
CA ASN A 396 -5.23 19.00 -9.19
C ASN A 396 -6.35 19.58 -8.33
N TYR A 397 -6.46 19.20 -7.04
CA TYR A 397 -7.56 19.67 -6.19
C TYR A 397 -7.68 21.18 -6.28
N PHE A 398 -6.61 21.93 -5.95
CA PHE A 398 -6.56 23.40 -5.97
C PHE A 398 -6.53 24.06 -7.37
N ASP A 399 -6.83 23.35 -8.46
CA ASP A 399 -7.02 24.00 -9.76
C ASP A 399 -8.25 24.92 -9.76
N PRO A 400 -8.27 26.00 -10.58
CA PRO A 400 -9.41 26.90 -10.66
C PRO A 400 -10.70 26.16 -11.01
N ALA A 401 -11.82 26.53 -10.39
CA ALA A 401 -13.09 25.81 -10.59
C ALA A 401 -13.60 25.81 -12.05
N TYR A 402 -13.17 26.79 -12.85
CA TYR A 402 -13.46 26.91 -14.29
C TYR A 402 -12.42 26.25 -15.19
N ALA A 403 -11.36 25.66 -14.62
CA ALA A 403 -10.44 24.81 -15.37
C ALA A 403 -11.20 23.56 -15.86
N ASN A 404 -10.83 23.12 -17.07
CA ASN A 404 -11.30 21.85 -17.60
C ASN A 404 -10.90 20.74 -16.62
N VAL A 405 -11.80 19.76 -16.43
CA VAL A 405 -11.40 18.51 -15.78
C VAL A 405 -10.38 17.84 -16.70
N ASP A 406 -9.28 17.36 -16.13
CA ASP A 406 -8.43 16.40 -16.81
C ASP A 406 -9.16 15.06 -16.83
N LEU A 407 -9.73 14.72 -17.98
CA LEU A 407 -10.58 13.54 -18.16
C LEU A 407 -9.77 12.24 -18.23
N ASP A 408 -8.46 12.37 -18.45
CA ASP A 408 -7.49 11.29 -18.66
C ASP A 408 -6.47 11.23 -17.50
N ALA A 409 -6.75 11.93 -16.39
CA ALA A 409 -5.94 11.92 -15.19
C ALA A 409 -5.74 10.47 -14.67
N ASP A 410 -4.50 10.15 -14.28
CA ASP A 410 -4.06 8.78 -13.97
C ASP A 410 -4.70 8.11 -12.73
N HIS A 411 -5.63 8.80 -12.04
CA HIS A 411 -6.33 8.37 -10.81
C HIS A 411 -5.43 7.81 -9.69
N ASN A 412 -4.12 8.08 -9.75
CA ASN A 412 -3.17 7.70 -8.70
C ASN A 412 -3.26 8.71 -7.55
N PHE A 413 -4.18 8.43 -6.62
CA PHE A 413 -4.34 9.16 -5.36
C PHE A 413 -3.06 9.11 -4.52
N PRO A 414 -2.42 10.26 -4.23
CA PRO A 414 -1.27 10.32 -3.32
C PRO A 414 -1.64 9.85 -1.92
N LYS A 415 -1.24 8.64 -1.51
CA LYS A 415 -1.74 8.00 -0.27
C LYS A 415 -0.87 8.27 0.97
N GLY A 416 0.45 8.39 0.80
CA GLY A 416 1.42 8.52 1.88
C GLY A 416 2.24 7.26 2.14
N ASN A 417 3.26 7.34 2.99
CA ASN A 417 4.08 6.18 3.36
C ASN A 417 3.29 5.21 4.27
N SER A 418 3.11 3.96 3.82
CA SER A 418 2.38 2.91 4.52
C SER A 418 3.00 1.53 4.25
N ASP A 419 3.79 1.04 5.20
CA ASP A 419 4.71 -0.12 5.14
C ASP A 419 4.03 -1.51 5.03
N MET A 420 2.79 -1.55 4.54
CA MET A 420 2.02 -2.78 4.28
C MET A 420 2.26 -3.37 2.88
N ASN A 421 3.33 -2.95 2.20
CA ASN A 421 3.57 -3.23 0.79
C ASN A 421 5.06 -3.49 0.51
N LEU A 422 5.36 -4.22 -0.57
CA LEU A 422 6.70 -4.32 -1.16
C LEU A 422 7.04 -3.14 -2.07
N HIS A 423 6.03 -2.50 -2.67
CA HIS A 423 6.19 -1.34 -3.56
C HIS A 423 5.62 -0.05 -2.97
N ASP A 424 6.05 0.28 -1.75
CA ASP A 424 5.89 1.61 -1.13
C ASP A 424 6.28 2.77 -2.08
N ASP A 425 7.25 2.56 -2.96
CA ASP A 425 7.75 3.56 -3.90
C ASP A 425 6.73 3.91 -5.00
N ARG A 426 5.80 2.99 -5.32
CA ARG A 426 4.65 3.26 -6.19
C ARG A 426 3.43 3.75 -5.40
N ASP A 427 3.20 3.22 -4.20
CA ASP A 427 2.12 3.65 -3.28
C ASP A 427 2.28 5.13 -2.84
N TYR A 428 3.50 5.68 -2.93
CA TYR A 428 3.86 7.04 -2.54
C TYR A 428 4.22 7.98 -3.71
N SER A 429 3.97 7.60 -4.97
CA SER A 429 4.33 8.42 -6.13
C SER A 429 3.11 8.98 -6.88
N PRO A 430 2.91 10.32 -6.93
CA PRO A 430 3.60 11.34 -6.16
C PRO A 430 3.12 11.36 -4.69
N PRO A 431 3.89 11.98 -3.77
CA PRO A 431 3.57 11.98 -2.35
C PRO A 431 2.36 12.85 -2.01
N SER A 432 1.61 12.47 -0.97
CA SER A 432 0.58 13.32 -0.39
C SER A 432 1.18 14.62 0.16
N ARG A 433 0.41 15.71 0.15
CA ARG A 433 0.88 16.98 0.75
C ARG A 433 1.23 16.76 2.23
N THR A 434 2.41 17.20 2.63
CA THR A 434 2.94 17.00 3.99
C THR A 434 2.73 18.23 4.85
N CYS A 435 2.95 18.11 6.17
CA CYS A 435 3.03 19.27 7.06
C CYS A 435 4.06 20.30 6.56
N ARG A 436 5.21 19.82 6.06
CA ARG A 436 6.30 20.67 5.56
C ARG A 436 5.91 21.43 4.29
N TYR A 437 5.11 20.83 3.41
CA TYR A 437 4.58 21.51 2.23
C TYR A 437 3.85 22.80 2.61
N CYS A 438 2.86 22.73 3.50
CA CYS A 438 2.05 23.89 3.90
C CYS A 438 2.80 24.86 4.85
N HIS A 439 3.77 24.39 5.64
CA HIS A 439 4.38 25.16 6.71
C HIS A 439 5.82 25.64 6.46
N ASP A 440 6.56 25.02 5.53
CA ASP A 440 7.97 25.35 5.22
C ASP A 440 8.23 25.60 3.71
N GLU A 441 7.57 24.88 2.80
CA GLU A 441 8.03 24.75 1.40
C GLU A 441 7.20 25.55 0.37
N ALA A 442 5.89 25.77 0.61
CA ALA A 442 5.03 26.54 -0.30
C ALA A 442 5.48 28.02 -0.44
N GLU A 443 5.11 28.68 -1.54
CA GLU A 443 5.45 30.10 -1.77
C GLU A 443 4.92 31.03 -0.65
N ASN A 444 3.79 30.66 -0.04
CA ASN A 444 3.16 31.38 1.07
C ASN A 444 2.92 30.42 2.25
N PRO A 445 3.93 30.09 3.07
CA PRO A 445 3.78 29.14 4.17
C PRO A 445 2.79 29.65 5.24
N ALA A 446 1.92 28.78 5.72
CA ALA A 446 1.02 29.10 6.82
C ALA A 446 1.76 28.97 8.16
N ILE A 447 2.22 30.08 8.75
CA ILE A 447 2.79 30.10 10.11
C ILE A 447 1.74 30.65 11.09
N PRO A 448 0.97 29.82 11.82
CA PRO A 448 -0.21 30.28 12.59
C PRO A 448 0.12 31.28 13.70
N SER A 449 1.36 31.27 14.19
CA SER A 449 1.86 32.15 15.24
C SER A 449 2.50 33.45 14.72
N GLY A 450 2.62 33.63 13.39
CA GLY A 450 3.02 34.90 12.74
C GLY A 450 4.52 35.19 12.64
N GLN A 451 5.38 34.17 12.72
CA GLN A 451 6.82 34.25 12.48
C GLN A 451 7.15 34.00 11.00
N GLU A 452 8.42 34.16 10.63
CA GLU A 452 8.91 33.98 9.26
C GLU A 452 8.91 32.50 8.83
N ASP A 453 9.26 31.58 9.73
CA ASP A 453 9.35 30.14 9.48
C ASP A 453 8.98 29.33 10.75
N MET A 454 8.81 28.01 10.59
CA MET A 454 8.50 27.11 11.71
C MET A 454 9.64 27.02 12.72
N LEU A 455 10.90 27.19 12.30
CA LEU A 455 12.04 27.24 13.20
C LEU A 455 11.91 28.42 14.19
N SER A 456 11.63 29.62 13.70
CA SER A 456 11.46 30.84 14.50
C SER A 456 10.23 30.77 15.40
N ALA A 457 9.13 30.18 14.91
CA ALA A 457 7.93 29.91 15.70
C ALA A 457 8.25 29.00 16.91
N HIS A 458 8.90 27.87 16.67
CA HIS A 458 9.29 26.93 17.73
C HIS A 458 10.34 27.52 18.67
N VAL A 459 11.37 28.21 18.16
CA VAL A 459 12.39 28.88 18.99
C VAL A 459 11.75 29.91 19.92
N GLN A 460 10.78 30.70 19.44
CA GLN A 460 10.06 31.64 20.31
C GLN A 460 9.24 30.92 21.38
N ARG A 461 8.50 29.86 21.01
CA ARG A 461 7.69 29.07 21.94
C ARG A 461 8.55 28.42 23.02
N TRP A 462 9.63 27.76 22.64
CA TRP A 462 10.54 27.04 23.54
C TRP A 462 11.37 28.00 24.42
N ARG A 463 11.68 29.21 23.96
CA ARG A 463 12.26 30.26 24.83
C ARG A 463 11.31 30.79 25.90
N ALA A 464 10.00 30.73 25.66
CA ALA A 464 9.00 31.07 26.68
C ALA A 464 8.86 29.96 27.74
N ASP A 465 9.30 28.74 27.42
CA ASP A 465 9.35 27.62 28.36
C ASP A 465 10.55 27.72 29.31
N GLN A 466 10.35 27.35 30.58
CA GLN A 466 11.38 27.45 31.62
C GLN A 466 12.47 26.36 31.50
N SER A 467 12.25 25.34 30.67
CA SER A 467 13.14 24.18 30.46
C SER A 467 14.50 24.53 29.86
N PHE A 468 14.61 25.67 29.18
CA PHE A 468 15.85 26.16 28.57
C PHE A 468 16.60 27.18 29.46
N PHE A 469 16.32 27.21 30.77
CA PHE A 469 16.99 28.11 31.71
C PHE A 469 18.53 28.01 31.63
N GLY A 470 19.17 29.11 31.24
CA GLY A 470 20.63 29.23 31.12
C GLY A 470 21.23 28.86 29.75
N TYR A 471 20.41 28.44 28.77
CA TYR A 471 20.88 28.17 27.41
C TYR A 471 21.08 29.48 26.63
N THR A 472 22.00 29.50 25.66
CA THR A 472 22.16 30.66 24.76
C THR A 472 21.11 30.61 23.65
N GLU A 473 20.85 31.77 23.04
CA GLU A 473 19.94 31.87 21.89
C GLU A 473 20.37 30.96 20.73
N GLU A 474 21.68 30.90 20.45
CA GLU A 474 22.29 29.97 19.48
C GLU A 474 22.06 28.50 19.85
N SER A 475 22.21 28.12 21.14
CA SER A 475 21.94 26.76 21.60
C SER A 475 20.49 26.36 21.40
N ILE A 476 19.52 27.23 21.73
CA ILE A 476 18.10 26.93 21.58
C ILE A 476 17.76 26.79 20.09
N THR A 477 18.23 27.70 19.24
CA THR A 477 18.01 27.62 17.78
C THR A 477 18.61 26.34 17.18
N GLY A 478 19.82 25.94 17.61
CA GLY A 478 20.43 24.68 17.20
C GLY A 478 19.61 23.45 17.62
N ILE A 479 19.18 23.40 18.89
CA ILE A 479 18.36 22.30 19.42
C ILE A 479 17.02 22.21 18.68
N THR A 480 16.34 23.33 18.45
CA THR A 480 15.06 23.37 17.73
C THR A 480 15.22 22.88 16.29
N ARG A 481 16.29 23.28 15.59
CA ARG A 481 16.59 22.77 14.25
C ARG A 481 16.78 21.26 14.25
N THR A 482 17.61 20.72 15.15
CA THR A 482 17.81 19.25 15.26
C THR A 482 16.50 18.49 15.51
N HIS A 483 15.54 19.06 16.25
CA HIS A 483 14.23 18.42 16.40
C HIS A 483 13.41 18.42 15.11
N LEU A 484 13.37 19.52 14.35
CA LEU A 484 12.67 19.58 13.06
C LEU A 484 13.35 18.72 11.97
N ASP A 485 14.68 18.53 12.09
CA ASP A 485 15.46 17.69 11.17
C ASP A 485 15.25 16.19 11.45
N VAL A 486 15.09 15.78 12.72
CA VAL A 486 15.14 14.36 13.15
C VAL A 486 13.79 13.81 13.64
N ILE A 487 12.86 14.65 14.09
CA ILE A 487 11.55 14.25 14.63
C ILE A 487 10.47 14.82 13.70
N SER A 488 9.54 13.97 13.26
CA SER A 488 8.40 14.40 12.44
C SER A 488 7.45 15.31 13.23
N CYS A 489 6.72 16.18 12.52
CA CYS A 489 5.71 17.03 13.14
C CYS A 489 4.66 16.18 13.87
N GLU A 490 4.27 15.09 13.23
CA GLU A 490 3.34 14.05 13.69
C GLU A 490 3.76 13.45 15.03
N ALA A 491 5.04 13.11 15.23
CA ALA A 491 5.52 12.52 16.48
C ALA A 491 5.33 13.45 17.70
N CYS A 492 5.41 14.77 17.49
CA CYS A 492 5.18 15.75 18.55
C CYS A 492 3.71 16.15 18.69
N HIS A 493 2.97 16.21 17.59
CA HIS A 493 1.63 16.80 17.54
C HIS A 493 0.46 15.82 17.48
N ILE A 494 0.68 14.52 17.23
CA ILE A 494 -0.39 13.51 17.26
C ILE A 494 -0.20 12.64 18.49
N THR A 495 -0.82 13.07 19.59
CA THR A 495 -0.69 12.49 20.93
C THR A 495 -2.05 12.02 21.46
N ASN A 496 -2.03 11.21 22.54
CA ASN A 496 -3.22 10.82 23.31
C ASN A 496 -4.34 10.22 22.44
N LYS A 497 -3.96 9.39 21.45
CA LYS A 497 -4.90 8.69 20.58
C LYS A 497 -5.65 7.59 21.35
N LYS A 498 -6.89 7.34 20.93
CA LYS A 498 -7.78 6.32 21.51
C LYS A 498 -8.32 5.40 20.42
N ASP A 499 -8.70 4.19 20.81
CA ASP A 499 -9.43 3.26 19.95
C ASP A 499 -10.97 3.41 20.12
N ARG A 500 -11.78 2.66 19.37
CA ARG A 500 -13.26 2.72 19.44
C ARG A 500 -13.87 2.42 20.80
N ARG A 501 -13.14 1.78 21.72
CA ARG A 501 -13.59 1.50 23.08
C ARG A 501 -13.26 2.67 24.03
N GLY A 502 -12.53 3.66 23.54
CA GLY A 502 -12.05 4.79 24.31
C GLY A 502 -10.75 4.54 25.06
N ASP A 503 -10.15 3.36 24.88
CA ASP A 503 -8.88 2.99 25.51
C ASP A 503 -7.72 3.72 24.85
N GLU A 504 -6.70 4.11 25.63
CA GLU A 504 -5.52 4.81 25.11
C GLU A 504 -4.67 3.89 24.23
N ILE A 505 -4.30 4.36 23.04
CA ILE A 505 -3.41 3.65 22.12
C ILE A 505 -1.97 3.90 22.55
N GLN A 506 -1.23 2.83 22.87
CA GLN A 506 0.21 2.89 23.10
C GLN A 506 0.94 3.21 21.79
N ILE A 507 1.28 4.49 21.59
CA ILE A 507 2.02 4.97 20.41
C ILE A 507 3.48 4.55 20.51
N MET A 508 3.95 3.83 19.49
CA MET A 508 5.35 3.48 19.30
C MET A 508 6.01 4.44 18.31
N TYR A 509 7.33 4.55 18.34
CA TYR A 509 8.09 5.47 17.50
C TYR A 509 9.23 4.73 16.79
N ARG A 510 9.48 5.10 15.54
CA ARG A 510 10.54 4.52 14.70
C ARG A 510 11.08 5.54 13.71
N TYR A 511 12.28 5.32 13.21
CA TYR A 511 12.77 6.04 12.04
C TYR A 511 12.08 5.54 10.77
N ALA A 512 11.59 6.48 9.97
CA ALA A 512 11.05 6.23 8.63
C ALA A 512 11.43 7.39 7.69
N ARG A 513 11.48 7.14 6.38
CA ARG A 513 11.72 8.22 5.42
C ARG A 513 10.51 9.15 5.31
N SER A 514 10.82 10.42 5.12
CA SER A 514 9.87 11.48 4.75
C SER A 514 9.89 11.71 3.22
N SER A 515 9.04 12.60 2.70
CA SER A 515 8.97 12.98 1.28
C SER A 515 10.30 13.47 0.69
N ASP A 516 11.12 14.14 1.51
CA ASP A 516 12.45 14.64 1.17
C ASP A 516 13.57 13.56 1.26
N GLY A 517 13.19 12.30 1.47
CA GLY A 517 14.11 11.16 1.65
C GLY A 517 14.86 11.15 2.98
N ALA A 518 14.74 12.20 3.80
CA ALA A 518 15.38 12.30 5.10
C ALA A 518 14.69 11.39 6.12
N LEU A 519 15.50 10.84 7.03
CA LEU A 519 15.07 9.86 8.01
C LEU A 519 14.62 10.55 9.30
N ARG A 520 13.35 10.42 9.66
CA ARG A 520 12.76 11.07 10.84
C ARG A 520 12.00 10.08 11.72
N ILE A 521 11.97 10.36 13.02
CA ILE A 521 11.17 9.63 13.99
C ILE A 521 9.69 9.92 13.72
N ARG A 522 8.89 8.89 13.40
CA ARG A 522 7.45 8.94 13.16
C ARG A 522 6.68 8.05 14.14
N PRO A 523 5.46 8.45 14.55
CA PRO A 523 4.60 7.63 15.39
C PRO A 523 3.89 6.54 14.57
N TYR A 524 3.71 5.35 15.14
CA TYR A 524 3.00 4.23 14.51
C TYR A 524 2.31 3.33 15.53
N ASN A 525 1.47 2.39 15.07
CA ASN A 525 0.65 1.52 15.90
C ASN A 525 0.83 0.03 15.52
N PRO A 526 1.90 -0.65 15.98
CA PRO A 526 2.27 -1.99 15.51
C PRO A 526 1.14 -3.01 15.69
N ARG A 527 1.05 -3.97 14.76
CA ARG A 527 0.10 -5.09 14.86
C ARG A 527 0.85 -6.40 14.69
N ALA A 528 0.86 -7.21 15.74
CA ALA A 528 1.40 -8.56 15.64
C ALA A 528 0.64 -9.40 14.61
N ARG A 529 1.39 -10.32 14.00
CA ARG A 529 0.94 -11.36 13.09
C ARG A 529 1.77 -12.60 13.40
N ALA A 530 1.13 -13.75 13.59
CA ALA A 530 1.80 -15.03 13.53
C ALA A 530 1.53 -15.73 12.19
N PHE A 531 2.48 -16.55 11.74
CA PHE A 531 2.23 -17.57 10.71
C PHE A 531 3.07 -18.82 10.97
N TRP A 532 2.76 -19.91 10.28
CA TRP A 532 3.48 -21.18 10.43
C TRP A 532 4.36 -21.46 9.20
N ARG A 533 5.62 -21.81 9.45
CA ARG A 533 6.65 -22.06 8.44
C ARG A 533 7.38 -23.37 8.73
N ASP A 534 7.56 -24.22 7.73
CA ASP A 534 8.56 -25.28 7.80
C ASP A 534 9.97 -24.67 7.73
N ARG A 535 10.72 -24.75 8.83
CA ARG A 535 12.10 -24.22 8.94
C ARG A 535 13.03 -24.87 7.93
N THR A 536 12.80 -26.14 7.57
CA THR A 536 13.69 -26.91 6.70
C THR A 536 13.57 -26.50 5.22
N SER A 537 12.34 -26.36 4.70
CA SER A 537 12.11 -25.93 3.30
C SER A 537 11.91 -24.42 3.13
N GLY A 538 11.64 -23.68 4.20
CA GLY A 538 11.20 -22.29 4.16
C GLY A 538 9.73 -22.09 3.78
N ARG A 539 8.98 -23.16 3.44
CA ARG A 539 7.57 -23.07 3.02
C ARG A 539 6.68 -22.60 4.16
N ILE A 540 5.82 -21.62 3.87
CA ILE A 540 4.76 -21.16 4.77
C ILE A 540 3.48 -21.95 4.48
N LEU A 541 2.79 -22.38 5.53
CA LEU A 541 1.59 -23.21 5.42
C LEU A 541 0.39 -22.35 5.04
N TYR A 542 -0.32 -22.73 3.98
CA TYR A 542 -1.58 -22.12 3.57
C TYR A 542 -2.70 -22.34 4.61
N LYS A 543 -3.75 -21.52 4.61
CA LYS A 543 -4.87 -21.69 5.56
C LYS A 543 -5.57 -23.03 5.40
N VAL A 544 -5.74 -23.52 4.18
CA VAL A 544 -6.29 -24.86 3.93
C VAL A 544 -5.45 -25.95 4.58
N GLU A 545 -4.12 -25.83 4.52
CA GLU A 545 -3.18 -26.74 5.18
C GLU A 545 -3.24 -26.62 6.71
N ARG A 546 -3.30 -25.38 7.24
CA ARG A 546 -3.45 -25.13 8.68
C ARG A 546 -4.77 -25.69 9.22
N ASN A 547 -5.86 -25.58 8.46
CA ASN A 547 -7.18 -26.07 8.87
C ASN A 547 -7.31 -27.61 8.77
N ALA A 548 -6.55 -28.27 7.89
CA ALA A 548 -6.66 -29.71 7.63
C ALA A 548 -6.32 -30.61 8.83
N VAL A 549 -5.69 -30.08 9.89
CA VAL A 549 -5.41 -30.82 11.14
C VAL A 549 -6.50 -30.67 12.20
N PHE A 550 -7.62 -29.99 11.91
CA PHE A 550 -8.68 -29.73 12.88
C PHE A 550 -10.03 -30.37 12.48
N GLU A 551 -10.70 -30.99 13.45
CA GLU A 551 -12.09 -31.44 13.34
C GLU A 551 -12.98 -30.75 14.38
N GLN A 552 -14.19 -30.32 13.99
CA GLN A 552 -15.23 -29.97 14.96
C GLN A 552 -15.69 -31.25 15.68
N ARG A 553 -15.66 -31.23 17.02
CA ARG A 553 -16.22 -32.28 17.86
C ARG A 553 -17.00 -31.67 19.01
N THR A 554 -18.03 -32.36 19.49
CA THR A 554 -18.83 -31.95 20.65
C THR A 554 -18.40 -32.76 21.88
N ASP A 555 -18.30 -32.11 23.04
CA ASP A 555 -17.91 -32.75 24.30
C ASP A 555 -19.09 -33.45 25.03
N GLU A 556 -18.84 -33.98 26.24
CA GLU A 556 -19.88 -34.66 27.04
C GLU A 556 -20.96 -33.70 27.58
N ASN A 557 -20.71 -32.39 27.60
CA ASN A 557 -21.64 -31.35 28.06
C ASN A 557 -22.50 -30.77 26.93
N GLY A 558 -22.10 -30.99 25.67
CA GLY A 558 -22.75 -30.41 24.49
C GLY A 558 -22.06 -29.14 23.97
N GLU A 559 -20.81 -28.87 24.39
CA GLU A 559 -20.01 -27.75 23.91
C GLU A 559 -19.09 -28.20 22.77
N ASP A 560 -19.05 -27.43 21.68
CA ASP A 560 -18.21 -27.72 20.51
C ASP A 560 -16.78 -27.20 20.70
N TYR A 561 -15.81 -28.01 20.27
CA TYR A 561 -14.38 -27.71 20.31
C TYR A 561 -13.69 -28.14 19.00
N GLY A 562 -12.51 -27.58 18.74
CA GLY A 562 -11.62 -28.02 17.67
C GLY A 562 -10.68 -29.09 18.19
N ALA A 563 -10.83 -30.32 17.70
CA ALA A 563 -9.89 -31.41 17.98
C ALA A 563 -8.69 -31.30 17.04
N ILE A 564 -7.47 -31.25 17.59
CA ILE A 564 -6.23 -31.36 16.80
C ILE A 564 -6.01 -32.84 16.47
N ILE A 565 -5.99 -33.18 15.19
CA ILE A 565 -5.91 -34.56 14.69
C ILE A 565 -4.54 -34.80 14.03
N HIS A 566 -3.88 -35.88 14.42
CA HIS A 566 -2.69 -36.36 13.73
C HIS A 566 -3.08 -36.94 12.35
N PRO A 567 -2.67 -36.34 11.22
CA PRO A 567 -3.23 -36.63 9.90
C PRO A 567 -3.00 -38.09 9.45
N GLU A 568 -1.86 -38.70 9.79
CA GLU A 568 -1.59 -40.10 9.42
C GLU A 568 -2.33 -41.16 10.26
N THR A 569 -2.79 -40.83 11.47
CA THR A 569 -3.28 -41.82 12.45
C THR A 569 -4.72 -41.61 12.89
N GLY A 570 -5.29 -40.41 12.67
CA GLY A 570 -6.62 -40.03 13.16
C GLY A 570 -6.69 -39.83 14.68
N GLN A 571 -5.54 -39.79 15.37
CA GLN A 571 -5.50 -39.60 16.82
C GLN A 571 -5.76 -38.12 17.18
N GLU A 572 -6.65 -37.89 18.14
CA GLU A 572 -6.80 -36.58 18.81
C GLU A 572 -5.56 -36.33 19.71
N LEU A 573 -4.79 -35.30 19.38
CA LEU A 573 -3.57 -34.89 20.09
C LEU A 573 -3.85 -33.80 21.14
N GLY A 574 -4.79 -32.90 20.87
CA GLY A 574 -5.09 -31.73 21.69
C GLY A 574 -6.41 -31.08 21.32
N ARG A 575 -6.76 -29.97 21.99
CA ARG A 575 -8.04 -29.25 21.80
C ARG A 575 -7.85 -27.74 21.78
N VAL A 576 -8.62 -27.06 20.93
CA VAL A 576 -8.72 -25.61 20.87
C VAL A 576 -10.18 -25.17 20.89
N SER A 577 -10.44 -23.89 21.14
CA SER A 577 -11.78 -23.32 21.03
C SER A 577 -12.31 -23.39 19.59
N PHE A 578 -13.63 -23.47 19.44
CA PHE A 578 -14.33 -23.53 18.16
C PHE A 578 -15.47 -22.51 18.12
N ARG A 579 -15.69 -21.91 16.95
CA ARG A 579 -16.91 -21.14 16.64
C ARG A 579 -17.19 -21.16 15.13
N ILE A 580 -18.45 -21.00 14.77
CA ILE A 580 -18.83 -20.58 13.41
C ILE A 580 -18.75 -19.06 13.31
N SER A 581 -18.24 -18.54 12.18
CA SER A 581 -18.20 -17.12 11.88
C SER A 581 -18.32 -16.93 10.36
N HIS A 582 -19.33 -16.17 9.92
CA HIS A 582 -19.66 -15.97 8.49
C HIS A 582 -19.77 -17.32 7.75
N GLY A 583 -20.67 -18.18 8.22
CA GLY A 583 -20.89 -19.55 7.73
C GLY A 583 -19.73 -20.55 7.94
N SER A 584 -18.53 -20.09 8.27
CA SER A 584 -17.32 -20.91 8.27
C SER A 584 -16.86 -21.34 9.68
N PRO A 585 -16.29 -22.55 9.83
CA PRO A 585 -15.48 -22.93 10.99
C PRO A 585 -14.33 -21.96 11.28
N ARG A 586 -14.11 -21.70 12.57
CA ARG A 586 -12.94 -21.00 13.12
C ARG A 586 -12.44 -21.76 14.33
N TYR A 587 -11.19 -22.21 14.25
CA TYR A 587 -10.46 -22.83 15.34
C TYR A 587 -9.61 -21.78 16.05
N GLY A 588 -9.53 -21.84 17.38
CA GLY A 588 -8.71 -20.93 18.19
C GLY A 588 -7.24 -21.31 18.21
N ASN A 589 -6.41 -20.40 18.72
CA ASN A 589 -5.02 -20.70 19.04
C ASN A 589 -4.94 -21.61 20.28
N PRO A 590 -3.90 -22.47 20.41
CA PRO A 590 -3.64 -23.21 21.65
C PRO A 590 -3.46 -22.30 22.88
N GLU A 591 -4.09 -22.68 23.99
CA GLU A 591 -4.07 -21.92 25.25
C GLU A 591 -2.97 -22.40 26.22
N ASP A 592 -2.26 -23.49 25.89
CA ASP A 592 -1.21 -24.09 26.73
C ASP A 592 -0.05 -24.67 25.90
N TYR A 593 1.07 -24.92 26.60
CA TYR A 593 2.31 -25.45 26.02
C TYR A 593 2.18 -26.85 25.39
N GLU A 594 1.44 -27.77 26.00
CA GLU A 594 1.30 -29.15 25.49
C GLU A 594 0.42 -29.15 24.23
N THR A 595 -0.62 -28.31 24.20
CA THR A 595 -1.46 -28.11 23.01
C THR A 595 -0.71 -27.42 21.87
N MET A 596 0.24 -26.51 22.16
CA MET A 596 1.17 -25.97 21.15
C MET A 596 2.07 -27.05 20.54
N LEU A 597 2.62 -27.96 21.37
CA LEU A 597 3.42 -29.08 20.88
C LEU A 597 2.58 -30.06 20.04
N ALA A 598 1.35 -30.36 20.47
CA ALA A 598 0.40 -31.19 19.73
C ALA A 598 0.07 -30.60 18.34
N LEU A 599 -0.10 -29.28 18.25
CA LEU A 599 -0.32 -28.60 16.97
C LEU A 599 0.91 -28.67 16.06
N LYS A 600 2.11 -28.45 16.59
CA LYS A 600 3.35 -28.65 15.83
C LYS A 600 3.49 -30.10 15.36
N GLU A 601 3.22 -31.10 16.20
CA GLU A 601 3.27 -32.51 15.81
C GLU A 601 2.34 -32.81 14.63
N ALA A 602 1.11 -32.28 14.66
CA ALA A 602 0.15 -32.43 13.57
C ALA A 602 0.63 -31.77 12.26
N TYR A 603 1.18 -30.56 12.32
CA TYR A 603 1.74 -29.88 11.13
C TYR A 603 2.99 -30.56 10.59
N ASP A 604 3.92 -30.98 11.45
CA ASP A 604 5.09 -31.76 11.08
C ASP A 604 4.70 -33.06 10.35
N ALA A 605 3.66 -33.75 10.83
CA ALA A 605 3.12 -34.94 10.19
C ALA A 605 2.43 -34.62 8.83
N LEU A 606 1.64 -33.55 8.75
CA LEU A 606 1.03 -33.09 7.50
C LEU A 606 2.08 -32.79 6.42
N MET A 607 3.15 -32.11 6.79
CA MET A 607 4.24 -31.77 5.87
C MET A 607 5.01 -33.03 5.42
N ARG A 608 5.24 -34.00 6.31
CA ARG A 608 5.82 -35.30 5.91
C ARG A 608 4.92 -36.08 4.96
N GLN A 609 3.61 -36.09 5.18
CA GLN A 609 2.63 -36.68 4.26
C GLN A 609 2.67 -36.02 2.87
N LYS A 610 2.88 -34.70 2.82
CA LYS A 610 3.09 -33.91 1.59
C LYS A 610 4.50 -34.07 0.96
N GLY A 611 5.37 -34.90 1.53
CA GLY A 611 6.70 -35.23 0.98
C GLY A 611 7.89 -34.50 1.60
N TYR A 612 7.67 -33.59 2.55
CA TYR A 612 8.73 -32.88 3.27
C TYR A 612 9.30 -33.78 4.39
N ALA A 613 10.19 -34.70 4.03
CA ALA A 613 10.67 -35.76 4.93
C ALA A 613 11.29 -35.25 6.25
N ASP A 614 12.06 -34.15 6.18
CA ASP A 614 12.74 -33.52 7.31
C ASP A 614 11.98 -32.27 7.83
N ALA A 615 10.64 -32.26 7.73
CA ALA A 615 9.81 -31.14 8.17
C ALA A 615 10.01 -30.78 9.65
N ASP A 616 10.16 -29.48 9.90
CA ASP A 616 10.26 -28.83 11.21
C ASP A 616 9.44 -27.53 11.19
N VAL A 617 8.13 -27.66 11.36
CA VAL A 617 7.18 -26.54 11.33
C VAL A 617 7.23 -25.75 12.62
N VAL A 618 7.40 -24.44 12.51
CA VAL A 618 7.51 -23.48 13.62
C VAL A 618 6.55 -22.32 13.43
N MET A 619 6.10 -21.74 14.55
CA MET A 619 5.32 -20.51 14.52
C MET A 619 6.29 -19.33 14.49
N VAL A 620 6.05 -18.36 13.61
CA VAL A 620 6.87 -17.17 13.50
C VAL A 620 6.03 -15.97 13.93
N VAL A 621 6.33 -15.41 15.10
CA VAL A 621 5.72 -14.17 15.59
C VAL A 621 6.43 -12.99 14.95
N SER A 622 5.64 -12.12 14.36
CA SER A 622 6.04 -10.96 13.59
C SER A 622 5.16 -9.78 13.97
N GLU A 623 5.54 -8.59 13.55
CA GLU A 623 4.63 -7.47 13.38
C GLU A 623 4.56 -7.08 11.89
N ILE A 624 3.44 -6.48 11.52
CA ILE A 624 3.44 -5.46 10.48
C ILE A 624 3.36 -4.11 11.18
N SER A 625 4.22 -3.16 10.78
CA SER A 625 4.26 -1.80 11.31
C SER A 625 3.06 -1.00 10.82
N HIS A 626 1.89 -1.38 11.32
CA HIS A 626 0.58 -1.00 10.85
C HIS A 626 0.34 0.48 11.12
N TYR A 627 0.05 1.21 10.06
CA TYR A 627 -0.33 2.63 10.07
C TYR A 627 0.66 3.53 10.79
N VAL A 628 1.51 4.17 10.01
CA VAL A 628 2.10 5.46 10.40
C VAL A 628 0.95 6.41 10.76
N ILE A 629 1.02 7.01 11.94
CA ILE A 629 -0.01 7.92 12.43
C ILE A 629 0.30 9.30 11.83
N SER A 630 -0.49 9.70 10.84
CA SER A 630 -0.24 10.91 10.02
C SER A 630 -1.33 11.98 10.09
N HIS A 631 -2.44 11.71 10.77
CA HIS A 631 -3.63 12.57 10.83
C HIS A 631 -4.04 12.89 12.27
N ASN A 632 -4.85 13.92 12.44
CA ASN A 632 -5.48 14.32 13.70
C ASN A 632 -4.47 15.03 14.61
N THR A 633 -3.93 16.11 14.07
CA THR A 633 -2.92 16.99 14.64
C THR A 633 -3.52 17.80 15.80
N ARG A 634 -2.97 17.65 17.00
CA ARG A 634 -3.35 18.39 18.21
C ARG A 634 -2.73 19.80 18.24
N PRO A 635 -3.37 20.79 18.91
CA PRO A 635 -2.82 22.12 19.03
C PRO A 635 -1.50 22.11 19.83
N ALA A 636 -0.63 23.09 19.59
CA ALA A 636 0.71 23.14 20.19
C ALA A 636 0.76 23.16 21.74
N VAL A 637 -0.37 23.33 22.42
CA VAL A 637 -0.51 23.22 23.89
C VAL A 637 -0.73 21.78 24.38
N GLU A 638 -1.13 20.86 23.50
CA GLU A 638 -1.36 19.43 23.74
C GLU A 638 -0.30 18.53 23.06
N ALA A 639 0.59 19.14 22.26
CA ALA A 639 1.79 18.49 21.74
C ALA A 639 2.72 18.00 22.89
N LEU A 640 3.62 17.06 22.60
CA LEU A 640 4.57 16.53 23.58
C LEU A 640 5.39 17.64 24.24
N GLN A 641 5.43 17.63 25.57
CA GLN A 641 6.26 18.50 26.40
C GLN A 641 7.65 17.88 26.63
N CYS A 642 8.66 18.71 26.90
CA CYS A 642 10.05 18.24 27.00
C CYS A 642 10.24 17.11 28.04
N GLU A 643 9.57 17.17 29.18
CA GLU A 643 9.61 16.13 30.22
C GLU A 643 8.99 14.77 29.81
N GLN A 644 8.21 14.71 28.74
CA GLN A 644 7.69 13.42 28.22
C GLN A 644 8.76 12.66 27.43
N CYS A 645 9.84 13.33 27.01
CA CYS A 645 10.97 12.71 26.29
C CYS A 645 12.28 12.76 27.10
N HIS A 646 12.46 13.72 28.01
CA HIS A 646 13.75 14.01 28.66
C HIS A 646 13.64 14.26 30.16
N GLU A 647 14.67 13.86 30.92
CA GLU A 647 14.77 14.16 32.34
C GLU A 647 14.99 15.64 32.65
N ARG A 648 14.39 16.15 33.75
CA ARG A 648 14.74 17.47 34.32
C ARG A 648 15.93 17.36 35.27
N LYS A 649 16.95 18.19 35.06
CA LYS A 649 18.11 18.33 35.96
C LYS A 649 17.70 19.08 37.24
N GLU A 650 18.50 18.95 38.30
CA GLU A 650 18.30 19.65 39.59
C GLU A 650 18.16 21.18 39.47
N ASN A 651 18.72 21.80 38.41
CA ASN A 651 18.61 23.23 38.16
C ASN A 651 17.34 23.64 37.38
N GLY A 652 16.41 22.70 37.14
CA GLY A 652 15.15 22.90 36.40
C GLY A 652 15.26 22.76 34.87
N SER A 653 16.47 22.81 34.31
CA SER A 653 16.70 22.67 32.86
C SER A 653 16.65 21.21 32.40
N ILE A 654 16.28 21.01 31.14
CA ILE A 654 16.13 19.67 30.55
C ILE A 654 17.48 19.01 30.22
N SER A 655 17.53 17.68 30.32
CA SER A 655 18.63 16.82 29.86
C SER A 655 18.71 16.76 28.34
N ALA A 656 19.93 16.69 27.80
CA ALA A 656 20.14 16.41 26.38
C ALA A 656 20.02 14.91 26.05
N LEU A 657 19.97 14.05 27.09
CA LEU A 657 19.69 12.63 26.94
C LEU A 657 18.17 12.40 26.96
N VAL A 658 17.69 11.48 26.14
CA VAL A 658 16.34 10.92 26.25
C VAL A 658 16.21 10.23 27.62
N SER A 659 15.04 10.34 28.26
CA SER A 659 14.74 9.61 29.48
C SER A 659 14.44 8.15 29.14
N ALA A 660 14.98 7.22 29.92
CA ALA A 660 14.56 5.82 29.90
C ALA A 660 13.04 5.67 30.10
N ASN A 661 12.41 6.52 30.91
CA ASN A 661 10.96 6.51 31.15
C ASN A 661 10.17 7.45 30.20
N GLY A 662 10.84 8.02 29.20
CA GLY A 662 10.21 8.90 28.21
C GLY A 662 9.59 8.11 27.05
N VAL A 663 8.76 8.77 26.25
CA VAL A 663 8.06 8.14 25.10
C VAL A 663 9.00 7.66 23.99
N LEU A 664 10.26 8.10 24.00
CA LEU A 664 11.32 7.65 23.08
C LEU A 664 12.37 6.74 23.75
N GLY A 665 12.13 6.25 24.98
CA GLY A 665 13.07 5.42 25.74
C GLY A 665 12.60 3.99 25.97
N GLU A 666 13.46 3.19 26.60
CA GLU A 666 13.25 1.76 26.94
C GLU A 666 11.96 1.47 27.72
N GLY A 667 11.42 2.45 28.45
CA GLY A 667 10.18 2.35 29.23
C GLY A 667 8.90 2.54 28.41
N ASN A 668 8.98 3.00 27.15
CA ASN A 668 7.85 2.90 26.22
C ASN A 668 7.82 1.49 25.62
N VAL A 669 7.17 0.59 26.36
CA VAL A 669 7.05 -0.84 26.05
C VAL A 669 5.63 -1.17 25.59
N ARG A 670 5.52 -2.10 24.64
CA ARG A 670 4.24 -2.64 24.19
C ARG A 670 4.29 -4.16 24.10
N ASN A 671 3.32 -4.84 24.72
CA ASN A 671 2.98 -6.22 24.39
C ASN A 671 2.32 -6.21 22.99
N VAL A 672 2.90 -6.98 22.06
CA VAL A 672 2.37 -7.17 20.71
C VAL A 672 1.67 -8.53 20.55
N TYR A 673 2.12 -9.57 21.24
CA TYR A 673 1.56 -10.93 21.17
C TYR A 673 1.73 -11.67 22.51
N THR A 674 0.76 -12.49 22.92
CA THR A 674 0.89 -13.32 24.14
C THR A 674 1.01 -14.79 23.78
N LEU A 675 2.11 -15.42 24.20
CA LEU A 675 2.37 -16.85 24.10
C LEU A 675 1.83 -17.59 25.34
N PRO A 676 1.38 -18.85 25.22
CA PRO A 676 0.90 -19.61 26.36
C PRO A 676 2.01 -20.07 27.32
N ASP A 677 3.27 -20.12 26.86
CA ASP A 677 4.45 -20.41 27.69
C ASP A 677 5.73 -19.86 27.01
N PRO A 678 6.59 -19.08 27.71
CA PRO A 678 7.80 -18.51 27.12
C PRO A 678 8.84 -19.55 26.69
N ARG A 679 8.81 -20.79 27.23
CA ARG A 679 9.73 -21.88 26.83
C ARG A 679 9.63 -22.21 25.34
N LEU A 680 8.51 -21.92 24.70
CA LEU A 680 8.32 -22.12 23.26
C LEU A 680 9.35 -21.37 22.42
N VAL A 681 9.85 -20.22 22.88
CA VAL A 681 10.92 -19.46 22.22
C VAL A 681 12.29 -20.07 22.53
N GLU A 682 12.56 -20.43 23.78
CA GLU A 682 13.83 -21.05 24.20
C GLU A 682 14.10 -22.40 23.49
N GLU A 683 13.04 -23.17 23.27
CA GLU A 683 13.08 -24.48 22.60
C GLU A 683 12.97 -24.38 21.08
N GLY A 684 12.78 -23.18 20.52
CA GLY A 684 12.71 -22.94 19.07
C GLY A 684 11.45 -23.47 18.39
N ILE A 685 10.34 -23.60 19.13
CA ILE A 685 9.00 -23.91 18.62
C ILE A 685 8.35 -22.63 18.04
N VAL A 686 8.65 -21.49 18.66
CA VAL A 686 8.28 -20.15 18.24
C VAL A 686 9.54 -19.36 17.91
N GLU A 687 9.55 -18.70 16.75
CA GLU A 687 10.60 -17.76 16.34
C GLU A 687 10.06 -16.33 16.41
N LEU A 688 10.84 -15.42 17.00
CA LEU A 688 10.57 -13.98 16.94
C LEU A 688 11.28 -13.40 15.69
N ASP A 689 10.55 -12.63 14.89
CA ASP A 689 11.03 -12.14 13.60
C ASP A 689 12.06 -11.02 13.72
N TYR A 690 11.76 -9.99 14.52
CA TYR A 690 12.62 -8.82 14.65
C TYR A 690 13.55 -8.91 15.86
N PRO A 691 14.79 -8.42 15.76
CA PRO A 691 15.78 -8.52 16.83
C PRO A 691 15.48 -7.65 18.06
N TYR A 692 14.49 -6.75 17.97
CA TYR A 692 13.99 -5.91 19.07
C TYR A 692 12.78 -6.52 19.80
N MET A 693 12.28 -7.68 19.35
CA MET A 693 11.27 -8.44 20.08
C MET A 693 11.93 -9.30 21.16
N SER A 694 11.29 -9.41 22.31
CA SER A 694 11.68 -10.33 23.38
C SER A 694 10.44 -10.93 24.05
N VAL A 695 10.59 -12.06 24.74
CA VAL A 695 9.51 -12.67 25.54
C VAL A 695 9.82 -12.53 27.03
N ASP A 696 8.82 -12.18 27.84
CA ASP A 696 8.96 -12.04 29.28
C ASP A 696 8.60 -13.34 30.07
N GLU A 697 8.67 -13.29 31.41
CA GLU A 697 8.33 -14.44 32.27
C GLU A 697 6.84 -14.83 32.22
N ALA A 698 5.95 -13.95 31.74
CA ALA A 698 4.52 -14.21 31.58
C ALA A 698 4.14 -14.73 30.19
N GLY A 699 5.09 -14.77 29.24
CA GLY A 699 4.85 -15.14 27.85
C GLY A 699 4.42 -13.96 26.97
N GLU A 700 4.48 -12.71 27.46
CA GLU A 700 4.23 -11.53 26.65
C GLU A 700 5.43 -11.27 25.73
N VAL A 701 5.18 -11.21 24.43
CA VAL A 701 6.13 -10.74 23.43
C VAL A 701 6.08 -9.22 23.44
N ILE A 702 7.17 -8.61 23.88
CA ILE A 702 7.29 -7.17 24.09
C ILE A 702 8.30 -6.55 23.14
N GLU A 703 8.02 -5.31 22.78
CA GLU A 703 8.89 -4.40 22.01
C GLU A 703 9.05 -3.10 22.81
N ASN A 704 10.22 -2.46 22.71
CA ASN A 704 10.46 -1.14 23.30
C ASN A 704 11.01 -0.15 22.27
N VAL A 705 10.72 1.14 22.47
CA VAL A 705 11.03 2.18 21.49
C VAL A 705 12.53 2.42 21.30
N ASP A 706 13.39 2.20 22.29
CA ASP A 706 14.84 2.42 22.12
C ASP A 706 15.45 1.40 21.14
N ASP A 707 15.12 0.11 21.30
CA ASP A 707 15.57 -0.95 20.38
C ASP A 707 14.93 -0.79 18.98
N ILE A 708 13.66 -0.38 18.88
CA ILE A 708 13.01 -0.05 17.61
C ILE A 708 13.73 1.12 16.93
N LEU A 709 14.08 2.19 17.65
CA LEU A 709 14.81 3.34 17.10
C LEU A 709 16.23 2.95 16.66
N TYR A 710 16.92 2.09 17.42
CA TYR A 710 18.22 1.55 17.02
C TYR A 710 18.13 0.76 15.72
N TYR A 711 17.17 -0.17 15.61
CA TYR A 711 17.04 -1.02 14.44
C TYR A 711 16.49 -0.28 13.22
N SER A 712 15.48 0.58 13.38
CA SER A 712 14.91 1.39 12.29
C SER A 712 15.87 2.43 11.72
N ALA A 713 16.88 2.86 12.47
CA ALA A 713 17.97 3.68 11.94
C ALA A 713 18.85 2.92 10.92
N LEU A 714 18.88 1.59 11.00
CA LEU A 714 19.60 0.70 10.08
C LEU A 714 18.69 0.17 8.96
N ASN A 715 17.45 -0.18 9.31
CA ASN A 715 16.42 -0.68 8.40
C ASN A 715 15.13 0.14 8.53
N PRO A 716 14.97 1.23 7.77
CA PRO A 716 13.87 2.17 7.96
C PRO A 716 12.51 1.69 7.44
N SER A 717 12.45 0.51 6.80
CA SER A 717 11.17 -0.10 6.40
C SER A 717 10.48 -0.79 7.58
N LEU A 718 11.25 -1.43 8.46
CA LEU A 718 10.78 -2.44 9.43
C LEU A 718 9.89 -3.57 8.88
N SER A 719 9.49 -3.57 7.62
CA SER A 719 8.70 -4.65 7.03
C SER A 719 9.59 -5.85 6.70
N ARG A 720 9.11 -7.08 6.95
CA ARG A 720 9.76 -8.34 6.49
C ARG A 720 10.18 -8.29 5.02
N LEU A 721 9.42 -7.54 4.25
CA LEU A 721 9.50 -7.33 2.82
C LEU A 721 10.69 -6.46 2.39
N ASN A 722 11.19 -5.61 3.29
CA ASN A 722 12.48 -4.91 3.19
C ASN A 722 12.73 -4.08 1.92
N ALA A 723 11.68 -3.46 1.36
CA ALA A 723 11.75 -2.62 0.15
C ALA A 723 12.88 -1.56 0.18
N GLU A 724 13.21 -1.01 1.36
CA GLU A 724 14.27 0.00 1.56
C GLU A 724 15.70 -0.50 1.29
N ILE A 725 15.91 -1.82 1.29
CA ILE A 725 17.20 -2.49 1.06
C ILE A 725 17.10 -3.64 0.05
N ALA A 726 15.95 -3.81 -0.61
CA ALA A 726 15.72 -4.87 -1.57
C ALA A 726 16.78 -4.85 -2.68
N GLY A 727 17.37 -6.01 -2.98
CA GLY A 727 18.34 -6.16 -4.06
C GLY A 727 17.73 -5.99 -5.46
N ILE A 728 16.41 -5.81 -5.56
CA ILE A 728 15.63 -5.75 -6.79
C ILE A 728 14.52 -4.70 -6.63
N THR A 729 14.18 -4.02 -7.71
CA THR A 729 13.13 -2.98 -7.78
C THR A 729 12.48 -2.99 -9.15
N SER A 730 11.22 -2.57 -9.24
CA SER A 730 10.48 -2.52 -10.49
C SER A 730 9.62 -1.25 -10.58
N GLY A 731 9.29 -0.84 -11.81
CA GLY A 731 8.45 0.32 -12.06
C GLY A 731 8.40 0.71 -13.54
N GLY A 732 7.40 1.51 -13.92
CA GLY A 732 7.32 2.08 -15.27
C GLY A 732 8.30 3.24 -15.47
N MET A 733 8.60 3.57 -16.72
CA MET A 733 9.29 4.83 -17.02
C MET A 733 8.29 5.99 -17.05
N VAL A 734 8.57 7.06 -16.32
CA VAL A 734 7.73 8.27 -16.27
C VAL A 734 8.19 9.25 -17.34
N GLY A 735 7.25 9.78 -18.13
CA GLY A 735 7.52 10.88 -19.06
C GLY A 735 7.59 12.22 -18.31
N GLU A 736 8.70 12.94 -18.40
CA GLU A 736 8.88 14.23 -17.72
C GLU A 736 9.78 15.20 -18.55
N PRO A 737 9.78 16.51 -18.24
CA PRO A 737 10.65 17.48 -18.90
C PRO A 737 12.12 17.07 -18.80
N LYS A 738 12.86 17.19 -19.90
CA LYS A 738 14.25 16.71 -20.01
C LYS A 738 15.16 17.34 -18.95
N GLU A 739 14.96 18.62 -18.66
CA GLU A 739 15.66 19.36 -17.61
C GLU A 739 15.50 18.70 -16.24
N GLU A 740 14.27 18.37 -15.84
CA GLU A 740 13.94 17.78 -14.54
C GLU A 740 14.45 16.33 -14.45
N ALA A 741 14.28 15.54 -15.52
CA ALA A 741 14.78 14.17 -15.60
C ALA A 741 16.29 14.08 -15.38
N LEU A 742 17.08 14.92 -16.07
CA LEU A 742 18.54 14.84 -16.01
C LEU A 742 19.11 15.35 -14.67
N GLU A 743 18.43 16.27 -13.99
CA GLU A 743 18.75 16.60 -12.60
C GLU A 743 18.55 15.39 -11.68
N ARG A 744 17.49 14.60 -11.89
CA ARG A 744 17.20 13.39 -11.11
C ARG A 744 18.17 12.23 -11.37
N VAL A 745 18.78 12.11 -12.56
CA VAL A 745 19.76 11.03 -12.86
C VAL A 745 20.94 11.08 -11.89
N GLY A 746 21.43 12.28 -11.55
CA GLY A 746 22.53 12.50 -10.61
C GLY A 746 23.95 12.51 -11.24
N LEU A 747 24.07 12.97 -12.49
CA LEU A 747 25.36 13.09 -13.18
C LEU A 747 26.10 14.39 -12.83
N SER A 748 27.37 14.47 -13.22
CA SER A 748 28.16 15.69 -13.20
C SER A 748 27.54 16.78 -14.09
N VAL A 749 27.82 18.06 -13.79
CA VAL A 749 27.39 19.19 -14.62
C VAL A 749 27.87 19.07 -16.07
N GLU A 750 29.04 18.46 -16.29
CA GLU A 750 29.63 18.27 -17.61
C GLU A 750 28.90 17.16 -18.40
N ASP A 751 28.56 16.04 -17.74
CA ASP A 751 27.87 14.91 -18.37
C ASP A 751 26.37 15.14 -18.54
N THR A 752 25.74 15.88 -17.61
CA THR A 752 24.37 16.40 -17.78
C THR A 752 24.29 17.30 -19.01
N ALA A 753 25.25 18.21 -19.21
CA ALA A 753 25.31 19.04 -20.42
C ALA A 753 25.54 18.20 -21.70
N LEU A 754 26.33 17.13 -21.62
CA LEU A 754 26.54 16.18 -22.73
C LEU A 754 25.25 15.44 -23.12
N LEU A 755 24.45 14.99 -22.14
CA LEU A 755 23.14 14.38 -22.41
C LEU A 755 22.13 15.40 -22.96
N MET A 756 22.11 16.63 -22.44
CA MET A 756 21.27 17.71 -22.95
C MET A 756 21.48 17.99 -24.44
N GLU A 757 22.73 17.92 -24.93
CA GLU A 757 23.06 18.10 -26.35
C GLU A 757 22.70 16.87 -27.20
N LYS A 758 22.81 15.65 -26.62
CA LYS A 758 22.50 14.39 -27.32
C LYS A 758 20.99 14.19 -27.53
N LEU A 759 20.20 14.42 -26.49
CA LEU A 759 18.74 14.25 -26.50
C LEU A 759 18.09 15.45 -27.19
N GLN A 760 17.46 15.24 -28.35
CA GLN A 760 16.91 16.30 -29.20
C GLN A 760 15.51 16.77 -28.73
N GLY A 761 14.71 15.88 -28.15
CA GLY A 761 13.41 16.16 -27.56
C GLY A 761 13.46 17.11 -26.34
N SER A 762 12.33 17.70 -26.00
CA SER A 762 12.13 18.49 -24.76
C SER A 762 11.70 17.64 -23.56
N GLU A 763 11.28 16.40 -23.79
CA GLU A 763 10.82 15.46 -22.79
C GLU A 763 11.54 14.12 -22.97
N VAL A 764 11.63 13.36 -21.88
CA VAL A 764 12.25 12.04 -21.84
C VAL A 764 11.44 11.11 -20.96
N PHE A 765 11.62 9.81 -21.15
CA PHE A 765 11.16 8.80 -20.21
C PHE A 765 12.31 8.48 -19.23
N LEU A 766 12.04 8.47 -17.92
CA LEU A 766 12.98 8.10 -16.86
C LEU A 766 12.40 7.00 -15.98
N PHE A 767 13.16 5.92 -15.75
CA PHE A 767 12.99 5.05 -14.59
C PHE A 767 14.21 5.21 -13.68
N LYS A 768 13.97 5.64 -12.43
CA LYS A 768 15.00 5.76 -11.40
C LYS A 768 14.45 5.23 -10.06
N PRO A 769 15.04 4.16 -9.50
CA PRO A 769 14.57 3.61 -8.23
C PRO A 769 14.70 4.57 -7.06
N ALA A 770 13.61 4.72 -6.29
CA ALA A 770 13.59 5.52 -5.06
C ALA A 770 13.96 4.68 -3.81
N LYS A 771 13.68 3.37 -3.85
CA LYS A 771 13.96 2.37 -2.80
C LYS A 771 14.86 1.24 -3.35
N GLY A 772 15.15 0.23 -2.53
CA GLY A 772 16.10 -0.85 -2.83
C GLY A 772 17.54 -0.54 -2.39
N ASP A 773 18.46 -1.48 -2.61
CA ASP A 773 19.89 -1.38 -2.26
C ASP A 773 20.53 -0.04 -2.75
N PRO A 774 21.50 0.56 -2.03
CA PRO A 774 22.16 1.79 -2.45
C PRO A 774 22.71 1.78 -3.89
N ALA A 775 23.18 0.65 -4.39
CA ALA A 775 23.66 0.50 -5.75
C ALA A 775 22.51 0.48 -6.78
N VAL A 776 21.37 -0.12 -6.42
CA VAL A 776 20.14 -0.11 -7.23
C VAL A 776 19.58 1.32 -7.32
N ARG A 777 19.49 2.07 -6.21
CA ARG A 777 19.07 3.49 -6.20
C ARG A 777 20.01 4.43 -6.96
N ALA A 778 21.29 4.07 -7.06
CA ALA A 778 22.27 4.81 -7.86
C ALA A 778 22.09 4.60 -9.38
N SER A 779 21.32 3.59 -9.81
CA SER A 779 21.04 3.33 -11.22
C SER A 779 19.96 4.24 -11.81
N SER A 780 19.82 4.21 -13.14
CA SER A 780 18.66 4.75 -13.87
C SER A 780 18.61 4.25 -15.31
N LEU A 781 17.41 4.18 -15.89
CA LEU A 781 17.18 4.03 -17.34
C LEU A 781 16.53 5.31 -17.86
N LEU A 782 17.04 5.84 -18.97
CA LEU A 782 16.49 7.01 -19.64
C LEU A 782 16.33 6.77 -21.14
N ALA A 783 15.23 7.24 -21.72
CA ALA A 783 14.97 7.16 -23.15
C ALA A 783 14.43 8.50 -23.68
N GLU A 784 14.79 8.85 -24.91
CA GLU A 784 14.23 10.03 -25.57
C GLU A 784 12.74 9.84 -25.87
N GLN A 785 11.91 10.86 -25.62
CA GLN A 785 10.51 10.82 -26.04
C GLN A 785 10.43 10.97 -27.57
N THR A 786 9.82 9.98 -28.21
CA THR A 786 9.65 9.83 -29.65
C THR A 786 8.31 9.14 -29.90
N PRO A 787 7.71 9.25 -31.09
CA PRO A 787 6.44 8.54 -31.38
C PRO A 787 6.50 7.01 -31.26
N GLN A 788 7.72 6.42 -31.22
CA GLN A 788 7.91 5.00 -30.93
C GLN A 788 7.95 4.75 -29.42
N SER A 789 8.74 5.53 -28.67
CA SER A 789 8.91 5.36 -27.21
C SER A 789 7.66 5.73 -26.43
N GLU A 790 6.95 6.78 -26.85
CA GLU A 790 5.67 7.21 -26.32
C GLU A 790 4.58 6.14 -26.45
N ALA A 791 4.66 5.32 -27.51
CA ALA A 791 3.73 4.24 -27.79
C ALA A 791 4.13 2.88 -27.15
N THR A 792 5.25 2.79 -26.42
CA THR A 792 5.72 1.50 -25.87
C THR A 792 6.27 1.56 -24.44
N LEU A 793 7.01 2.61 -24.05
CA LEU A 793 7.68 2.66 -22.74
C LEU A 793 6.73 2.86 -21.54
N PRO A 794 5.63 3.63 -21.63
CA PRO A 794 4.64 3.72 -20.54
C PRO A 794 3.95 2.39 -20.24
N ASP A 795 4.03 1.43 -21.16
CA ASP A 795 3.37 0.13 -21.13
C ASP A 795 4.26 -0.99 -20.60
N TYR A 796 5.52 -0.68 -20.27
CA TYR A 796 6.53 -1.66 -19.85
C TYR A 796 6.86 -1.48 -18.36
N LEU A 797 6.75 -2.58 -17.60
CA LEU A 797 7.29 -2.66 -16.24
C LEU A 797 8.78 -2.98 -16.35
N PHE A 798 9.64 -2.02 -16.03
CA PHE A 798 11.08 -2.21 -15.96
C PHE A 798 11.47 -2.77 -14.59
N LEU A 799 12.57 -3.52 -14.56
CA LEU A 799 13.15 -4.11 -13.37
C LEU A 799 14.66 -3.90 -13.38
N ILE A 800 15.21 -3.51 -12.23
CA ILE A 800 16.66 -3.48 -11.98
C ILE A 800 16.94 -4.28 -10.71
N GLY A 801 17.93 -5.17 -10.75
CA GLY A 801 18.34 -5.93 -9.58
C GLY A 801 19.81 -6.32 -9.56
N LEU A 802 20.29 -6.76 -8.40
CA LEU A 802 21.67 -7.24 -8.18
C LEU A 802 21.75 -8.75 -8.33
N GLU A 803 22.68 -9.20 -9.16
CA GLU A 803 22.90 -10.61 -9.49
C GLU A 803 24.24 -11.12 -8.94
N GLU A 804 24.34 -11.20 -7.62
CA GLU A 804 25.60 -11.60 -6.94
C GLU A 804 26.10 -12.99 -7.40
N ALA A 805 25.17 -13.92 -7.68
CA ALA A 805 25.47 -15.26 -8.20
C ALA A 805 26.17 -15.25 -9.57
N LEU A 806 26.09 -14.16 -10.33
CA LEU A 806 26.72 -14.01 -11.64
C LEU A 806 28.14 -13.42 -11.57
N ILE A 807 28.51 -12.74 -10.47
CA ILE A 807 29.82 -12.08 -10.31
C ILE A 807 30.97 -13.06 -10.63
N GLY A 808 30.95 -14.25 -10.03
CA GLY A 808 31.99 -15.26 -10.23
C GLY A 808 32.12 -15.72 -11.70
N ARG A 809 30.98 -15.93 -12.38
CA ARG A 809 30.95 -16.32 -13.81
C ARG A 809 31.45 -15.18 -14.70
N ALA A 810 31.01 -13.95 -14.45
CA ALA A 810 31.46 -12.76 -15.17
C ALA A 810 32.98 -12.55 -15.03
N MET A 811 33.54 -12.67 -13.82
CA MET A 811 34.98 -12.57 -13.56
C MET A 811 35.78 -13.67 -14.29
N GLU A 812 35.31 -14.92 -14.28
CA GLU A 812 36.02 -16.04 -14.93
C GLU A 812 36.10 -15.86 -16.44
N GLN A 813 34.98 -15.52 -17.09
CA GLN A 813 34.92 -15.38 -18.55
C GLN A 813 35.61 -14.11 -19.07
N THR A 814 35.34 -12.97 -18.44
CA THR A 814 35.87 -11.67 -18.89
C THR A 814 37.33 -11.45 -18.48
N ARG A 815 37.77 -12.10 -17.39
CA ARG A 815 39.05 -11.88 -16.69
C ARG A 815 39.22 -10.48 -16.10
N LEU A 816 38.12 -9.76 -15.94
CA LEU A 816 38.07 -8.45 -15.30
C LEU A 816 37.70 -8.61 -13.81
N GLN A 817 38.00 -7.59 -13.01
CA GLN A 817 37.39 -7.47 -11.68
C GLN A 817 35.97 -6.94 -11.84
N VAL A 818 34.99 -7.67 -11.30
CA VAL A 818 33.58 -7.30 -11.26
C VAL A 818 33.19 -7.22 -9.79
N GLU A 819 32.65 -6.09 -9.36
CA GLU A 819 32.18 -5.91 -7.98
C GLU A 819 30.68 -6.21 -7.86
N GLN A 820 29.91 -5.84 -8.88
CA GLN A 820 28.45 -6.03 -8.94
C GLN A 820 28.03 -6.37 -10.36
N VAL A 821 26.94 -7.14 -10.47
CA VAL A 821 26.22 -7.39 -11.73
C VAL A 821 24.80 -6.86 -11.54
N PHE A 822 24.32 -6.10 -12.52
CA PHE A 822 22.97 -5.53 -12.55
C PHE A 822 22.14 -6.25 -13.60
N ARG A 823 21.12 -6.99 -13.18
CA ARG A 823 20.04 -7.42 -14.09
C ARG A 823 19.20 -6.21 -14.45
N ILE A 824 18.98 -5.99 -15.75
CA ILE A 824 18.02 -5.02 -16.24
C ILE A 824 17.06 -5.78 -17.16
N GLU A 825 15.80 -5.83 -16.78
CA GLU A 825 14.71 -6.51 -17.51
C GLU A 825 13.53 -5.57 -17.71
N ALA A 826 12.62 -5.93 -18.61
CA ALA A 826 11.32 -5.31 -18.72
C ALA A 826 10.29 -6.32 -19.21
N ARG A 827 9.03 -6.10 -18.83
CA ARG A 827 7.88 -6.89 -19.30
C ARG A 827 6.84 -5.96 -19.93
N ASP A 828 6.23 -6.42 -21.01
CA ASP A 828 5.12 -5.70 -21.63
C ASP A 828 3.78 -5.90 -20.90
N ARG A 829 2.71 -5.26 -21.38
CA ARG A 829 1.34 -5.44 -20.89
C ARG A 829 0.87 -6.90 -20.84
N SER A 830 1.49 -7.80 -21.60
CA SER A 830 1.20 -9.25 -21.63
C SER A 830 2.10 -10.05 -20.68
N ALA A 831 2.78 -9.37 -19.74
CA ALA A 831 3.84 -9.89 -18.88
C ALA A 831 5.02 -10.53 -19.64
N SER A 832 5.12 -10.34 -20.96
CA SER A 832 6.10 -11.00 -21.82
C SER A 832 7.45 -10.28 -21.75
N PRO A 833 8.60 -11.00 -21.64
CA PRO A 833 9.91 -10.37 -21.58
C PRO A 833 10.22 -9.55 -22.83
N VAL A 834 10.59 -8.29 -22.62
CA VAL A 834 11.05 -7.38 -23.67
C VAL A 834 12.56 -7.57 -23.84
N THR A 835 12.98 -8.12 -24.97
CA THR A 835 14.40 -8.46 -25.22
C THR A 835 15.21 -7.30 -25.80
N ASP A 836 14.60 -6.49 -26.67
CA ASP A 836 15.30 -5.48 -27.46
C ASP A 836 14.44 -4.24 -27.79
N PHE A 837 15.15 -3.13 -28.01
CA PHE A 837 14.61 -1.80 -28.33
C PHE A 837 15.18 -1.32 -29.67
N PRO A 838 14.82 -1.95 -30.81
CA PRO A 838 15.38 -1.61 -32.10
C PRO A 838 15.01 -0.16 -32.50
N GLY A 839 16.04 0.67 -32.67
CA GLY A 839 15.90 2.08 -33.04
C GLY A 839 15.72 3.06 -31.87
N MET A 840 15.66 2.56 -30.63
CA MET A 840 15.42 3.35 -29.43
C MET A 840 16.48 3.02 -28.37
N PRO A 841 17.62 3.73 -28.35
CA PRO A 841 18.66 3.48 -27.36
C PRO A 841 18.21 3.91 -25.96
N LEU A 842 18.33 3.00 -24.99
CA LEU A 842 18.27 3.33 -23.58
C LEU A 842 19.64 3.85 -23.13
N TYR A 843 19.64 4.98 -22.43
CA TYR A 843 20.75 5.50 -21.66
C TYR A 843 20.67 4.90 -20.26
N VAL A 844 21.67 4.10 -19.90
CA VAL A 844 21.75 3.39 -18.63
C VAL A 844 22.86 3.98 -17.79
N THR A 845 22.52 4.36 -16.56
CA THR A 845 23.50 4.77 -15.54
C THR A 845 23.61 3.63 -14.52
N LEU A 846 24.83 3.19 -14.23
CA LEU A 846 25.13 2.24 -13.16
C LEU A 846 26.23 2.82 -12.24
N PRO A 847 26.22 2.51 -10.93
CA PRO A 847 27.29 2.95 -10.03
C PRO A 847 28.63 2.29 -10.38
N TRP A 848 29.73 2.98 -10.07
CA TRP A 848 31.08 2.50 -10.33
C TRP A 848 32.06 2.97 -9.25
N GLN A 849 32.78 2.03 -8.63
CA GLN A 849 33.78 2.32 -7.59
C GLN A 849 35.23 2.37 -8.13
N GLY A 850 35.43 2.15 -9.43
CA GLY A 850 36.76 2.14 -10.04
C GLY A 850 37.40 3.53 -10.07
N SER A 851 38.74 3.54 -10.17
CA SER A 851 39.56 4.76 -10.15
C SER A 851 40.32 5.05 -11.46
N ASP A 852 40.32 4.11 -12.41
CA ASP A 852 41.01 4.23 -13.69
C ASP A 852 40.04 4.03 -14.86
N LEU A 853 39.69 5.14 -15.53
CA LEU A 853 38.84 5.16 -16.71
C LEU A 853 39.42 4.39 -17.90
N SER A 854 40.75 4.23 -17.99
CA SER A 854 41.39 3.45 -19.06
C SER A 854 41.30 1.93 -18.84
N ALA A 855 40.91 1.52 -17.64
CA ALA A 855 40.68 0.14 -17.24
C ALA A 855 39.18 -0.24 -17.21
N LEU A 856 38.27 0.74 -17.33
CA LEU A 856 36.83 0.53 -17.33
C LEU A 856 36.39 -0.28 -18.56
N ALA A 857 35.57 -1.29 -18.33
CA ALA A 857 34.81 -1.98 -19.35
C ALA A 857 33.42 -2.30 -18.81
N ILE A 858 32.43 -2.32 -19.69
CA ILE A 858 31.09 -2.84 -19.40
C ILE A 858 30.95 -4.12 -20.18
N THR A 859 30.51 -5.18 -19.52
CA THR A 859 30.19 -6.44 -20.19
C THR A 859 28.74 -6.80 -19.94
N SER A 860 28.07 -7.39 -20.93
CA SER A 860 26.68 -7.84 -20.83
C SER A 860 26.54 -9.32 -21.12
N SER A 861 25.50 -9.94 -20.56
CA SER A 861 25.04 -11.29 -20.85
C SER A 861 23.52 -11.28 -21.08
N SER A 862 23.04 -11.96 -22.11
CA SER A 862 21.61 -12.07 -22.45
C SER A 862 21.09 -13.51 -22.29
N ASP A 863 21.89 -14.39 -21.68
CA ASP A 863 21.64 -15.82 -21.51
C ASP A 863 21.81 -16.29 -20.04
N GLY A 864 21.57 -15.38 -19.08
CA GLY A 864 21.62 -15.69 -17.64
C GLY A 864 23.04 -15.91 -17.10
N GLY A 865 24.02 -15.19 -17.67
CA GLY A 865 25.43 -15.25 -17.31
C GLY A 865 26.22 -16.40 -17.94
N GLU A 866 25.66 -17.11 -18.93
CA GLU A 866 26.34 -18.21 -19.63
C GLU A 866 27.38 -17.72 -20.64
N THR A 867 27.15 -16.59 -21.31
CA THR A 867 28.14 -15.91 -22.16
C THR A 867 28.19 -14.40 -21.89
N TRP A 868 29.41 -13.86 -21.79
CA TRP A 868 29.68 -12.44 -21.54
C TRP A 868 30.37 -11.76 -22.72
N THR A 869 29.83 -10.62 -23.16
CA THR A 869 30.37 -9.79 -24.25
C THR A 869 30.67 -8.38 -23.76
N THR A 870 31.84 -7.83 -24.12
CA THR A 870 32.17 -6.43 -23.83
C THR A 870 31.41 -5.50 -24.79
N LEU A 871 30.82 -4.43 -24.24
CA LEU A 871 30.20 -3.37 -25.04
C LEU A 871 31.27 -2.60 -25.82
N ASP A 872 30.91 -2.08 -26.99
CA ASP A 872 31.80 -1.26 -27.80
C ASP A 872 32.09 0.10 -27.11
N ALA A 873 33.29 0.62 -27.29
CA ALA A 873 33.77 1.80 -26.56
C ALA A 873 33.02 3.10 -26.90
N ASP A 874 32.26 3.14 -28.00
CA ASP A 874 31.38 4.25 -28.39
C ASP A 874 29.98 4.16 -27.76
N GLN A 875 29.61 3.02 -27.19
CA GLN A 875 28.42 2.88 -26.34
C GLN A 875 28.60 3.53 -24.97
N ILE A 876 29.85 3.64 -24.47
CA ILE A 876 30.14 4.34 -23.22
C ILE A 876 30.08 5.85 -23.49
N VAL A 877 29.08 6.51 -22.92
CA VAL A 877 28.80 7.94 -23.15
C VAL A 877 29.65 8.80 -22.22
N ALA A 878 29.69 8.44 -20.94
CA ALA A 878 30.46 9.11 -19.90
C ALA A 878 30.76 8.15 -18.74
N ALA A 879 31.76 8.48 -17.92
CA ALA A 879 32.01 7.77 -16.67
C ALA A 879 32.79 8.67 -15.72
N GLN A 880 32.43 8.63 -14.44
CA GLN A 880 33.10 9.38 -13.38
C GLN A 880 33.58 8.41 -12.29
N PRO A 881 34.88 8.38 -11.95
CA PRO A 881 35.39 7.64 -10.80
C PRO A 881 34.79 8.13 -9.48
N ALA A 882 34.61 7.22 -8.52
CA ALA A 882 34.23 7.58 -7.15
C ALA A 882 35.31 8.48 -6.53
N SER A 883 34.90 9.60 -5.91
CA SER A 883 35.85 10.61 -5.42
C SER A 883 35.31 11.38 -4.21
N GLY A 884 36.13 11.62 -3.20
CA GLY A 884 35.78 12.51 -2.07
C GLY A 884 34.66 12.04 -1.12
N GLY A 885 34.00 10.92 -1.42
CA GLY A 885 32.77 10.47 -0.76
C GLY A 885 31.57 10.40 -1.73
N ASP A 886 31.68 11.02 -2.90
CA ASP A 886 30.69 10.92 -3.97
C ASP A 886 30.82 9.57 -4.70
N PRO A 887 29.70 8.85 -4.92
CA PRO A 887 29.71 7.61 -5.69
C PRO A 887 30.06 7.90 -7.15
N GLY A 888 30.92 7.06 -7.74
CA GLY A 888 31.18 7.11 -9.18
C GLY A 888 30.06 6.44 -9.97
N TYR A 889 30.05 6.67 -11.27
CA TYR A 889 29.07 6.10 -12.20
C TYR A 889 29.69 5.79 -13.56
N VAL A 890 29.01 4.94 -14.31
CA VAL A 890 29.17 4.78 -15.76
C VAL A 890 27.82 5.01 -16.44
N LEU A 891 27.82 5.83 -17.49
CA LEU A 891 26.69 6.11 -18.36
C LEU A 891 26.97 5.51 -19.74
N PHE A 892 26.10 4.63 -20.21
CA PHE A 892 26.25 3.97 -21.50
C PHE A 892 24.93 3.83 -22.24
N THR A 893 24.98 3.46 -23.52
CA THR A 893 23.80 3.17 -24.34
C THR A 893 23.66 1.69 -24.66
N THR A 894 22.43 1.18 -24.57
CA THR A 894 22.06 -0.17 -25.00
C THR A 894 20.78 -0.13 -25.85
N THR A 895 20.60 -1.14 -26.69
CA THR A 895 19.34 -1.42 -27.41
C THR A 895 18.77 -2.78 -27.03
N HIS A 896 19.24 -3.38 -25.93
CA HIS A 896 18.80 -4.68 -25.42
C HIS A 896 18.85 -4.72 -23.90
N LEU A 897 18.07 -5.64 -23.32
CA LEU A 897 18.03 -5.93 -21.89
C LEU A 897 18.83 -7.19 -21.57
N SER A 898 19.50 -7.18 -20.42
CA SER A 898 20.63 -8.06 -20.10
C SER A 898 21.03 -7.97 -18.63
N ASP A 899 21.81 -8.94 -18.18
CA ASP A 899 22.69 -8.77 -17.02
C ASP A 899 23.92 -7.93 -17.46
N PHE A 900 24.23 -6.84 -16.75
CA PHE A 900 25.35 -5.94 -17.02
C PHE A 900 26.35 -5.92 -15.85
N ALA A 901 27.62 -6.16 -16.15
CA ALA A 901 28.72 -6.05 -15.18
C ALA A 901 29.56 -4.81 -15.46
N VAL A 902 29.69 -3.93 -14.46
CA VAL A 902 30.65 -2.82 -14.49
C VAL A 902 31.98 -3.35 -13.99
N ALA A 903 32.98 -3.37 -14.87
CA ALA A 903 34.19 -4.16 -14.68
C ALA A 903 35.47 -3.31 -14.84
N THR A 904 36.55 -3.74 -14.17
CA THR A 904 37.87 -3.10 -14.30
C THR A 904 38.98 -4.10 -14.65
N GLY A 905 39.79 -3.76 -15.64
CA GLY A 905 40.94 -4.56 -16.07
C GLY A 905 42.23 -4.17 -15.34
N THR A 906 43.09 -5.14 -15.05
CA THR A 906 44.50 -4.82 -14.79
C THR A 906 45.27 -4.86 -16.12
N THR A 907 46.10 -3.85 -16.39
CA THR A 907 46.93 -3.75 -17.60
C THR A 907 48.13 -4.71 -17.56
N GLY A 908 47.85 -6.00 -17.46
CA GLY A 908 48.82 -7.08 -17.59
C GLY A 908 49.15 -7.35 -19.06
N THR A 909 50.22 -6.74 -19.57
CA THR A 909 50.79 -7.12 -20.88
C THR A 909 51.13 -8.60 -20.89
N ALA A 910 50.53 -9.35 -21.81
CA ALA A 910 50.84 -10.77 -21.98
C ALA A 910 52.30 -10.94 -22.46
N GLU A 911 53.18 -11.43 -21.58
CA GLU A 911 54.47 -11.98 -22.02
C GLU A 911 54.22 -13.30 -22.76
N GLU A 912 54.65 -13.36 -24.03
CA GLU A 912 54.69 -14.59 -24.82
C GLU A 912 55.61 -15.63 -24.16
N THR A 913 55.02 -16.55 -23.40
CA THR A 913 55.73 -17.74 -22.93
C THR A 913 55.71 -18.79 -24.04
N THR A 914 56.83 -18.86 -24.76
CA THR A 914 57.09 -19.86 -25.80
C THR A 914 57.23 -21.27 -25.22
N GLU A 915 56.88 -22.27 -26.04
CA GLU A 915 56.70 -23.67 -25.65
C GLU A 915 57.89 -24.31 -24.91
N SER A 916 57.59 -25.19 -23.93
CA SER A 916 58.11 -26.56 -23.99
C SER A 916 57.41 -27.55 -23.03
N GLY A 917 57.05 -28.73 -23.55
CA GLY A 917 57.38 -29.97 -22.82
C GLY A 917 56.33 -30.66 -21.94
N GLY A 918 55.10 -30.82 -22.43
CA GLY A 918 54.21 -32.01 -22.32
C GLY A 918 54.23 -33.03 -21.15
N GLY A 919 53.03 -33.54 -20.83
CA GLY A 919 52.85 -34.99 -20.60
C GLY A 919 51.90 -35.45 -19.49
N GLY A 920 50.65 -35.78 -19.84
CA GLY A 920 49.74 -36.67 -19.09
C GLY A 920 49.20 -36.16 -17.74
N GLY A 921 48.00 -36.55 -17.27
CA GLY A 921 47.02 -37.45 -17.85
C GLY A 921 46.18 -38.16 -16.77
N ALA A 922 44.85 -37.99 -16.83
CA ALA A 922 43.81 -38.79 -16.18
C ALA A 922 43.76 -38.92 -14.64
N SER A 923 42.68 -38.33 -14.08
CA SER A 923 41.64 -39.00 -13.27
C SER A 923 41.97 -39.67 -11.92
N GLY A 924 41.20 -39.32 -10.88
CA GLY A 924 41.13 -40.11 -9.65
C GLY A 924 40.32 -39.49 -8.50
N LEU A 925 38.97 -39.51 -8.59
CA LEU A 925 38.16 -39.50 -7.37
C LEU A 925 38.43 -40.77 -6.54
N LEU A 926 38.35 -40.67 -5.20
CA LEU A 926 37.28 -41.27 -4.36
C LEU A 926 37.76 -41.64 -2.93
N THR A 927 36.83 -41.56 -1.97
CA THR A 927 36.74 -42.34 -0.70
C THR A 927 37.73 -42.11 0.47
N LEU A 928 37.24 -41.32 1.45
CA LEU A 928 36.75 -41.77 2.77
C LEU A 928 37.68 -42.45 3.83
N LEU A 929 37.48 -41.95 5.07
CA LEU A 929 37.53 -42.61 6.40
C LEU A 929 38.81 -42.57 7.28
N LEU A 930 38.60 -41.89 8.42
CA LEU A 930 38.98 -42.24 9.81
C LEU A 930 40.39 -41.94 10.38
N LEU A 931 40.35 -41.06 11.38
CA LEU A 931 41.16 -40.95 12.60
C LEU A 931 41.47 -42.30 13.32
N PRO A 932 42.30 -42.36 14.40
CA PRO A 932 42.98 -41.27 15.14
C PRO A 932 44.46 -41.55 15.54
N LEU A 933 45.03 -40.65 16.36
CA LEU A 933 45.91 -40.90 17.54
C LEU A 933 47.32 -40.23 17.55
N LEU A 934 47.41 -39.23 18.43
CA LEU A 934 48.43 -39.04 19.48
C LEU A 934 49.78 -38.30 19.21
N LEU A 935 49.85 -37.17 19.91
CA LEU A 935 50.85 -36.78 20.94
C LEU A 935 52.00 -35.80 20.59
N ALA A 936 52.15 -34.83 21.52
CA ALA A 936 53.26 -33.91 21.76
C ALA A 936 53.61 -32.91 20.62
N GLY A 937 53.46 -31.59 20.75
CA GLY A 937 53.05 -30.74 21.87
C GLY A 937 54.21 -30.01 22.56
N ARG A 938 54.38 -28.70 22.28
CA ARG A 938 54.98 -27.71 23.22
C ARG A 938 54.85 -26.24 22.78
N ARG A 939 53.98 -25.51 23.50
CA ARG A 939 54.18 -24.19 24.15
C ARG A 939 54.79 -22.98 23.40
N ARG A 940 53.95 -21.93 23.38
CA ARG A 940 54.12 -20.55 23.93
C ARG A 940 54.82 -19.43 23.11
N GLY A 941 54.09 -18.31 23.04
CA GLY A 941 54.55 -16.92 22.86
C GLY A 941 53.43 -16.09 22.23
N ARG A 942 52.42 -15.61 22.97
CA ARG A 942 52.39 -14.27 23.60
C ARG A 942 52.92 -13.16 22.66
N GLY A 943 51.97 -12.52 21.99
CA GLY A 943 52.01 -11.22 21.31
C GLY A 943 50.55 -10.80 21.21
#